data_AF-A0AAW7W4F2-F1
#
_entry.id   AF-A0AAW7W4F2-F1
#
_cell.length_a   1.000
_cell.length_b   1.000
_cell.length_c   1.000
_cell.angle_alpha   90.00
_cell.angle_beta   90.00
_cell.angle_gamma   90.00
#
_symmetry.space_group_name_H-M   'P 1'
#
loop_
_entity.id
_entity.type
_entity.pdbx_description
1 polymer ?
#
loop_
_entity_poly.entity_id
_entity_poly.type
_entity_poly.pdbx_seq_one_letter_code
_entity_poly.pdbx_strand_id
1 'polypeptide(L)'
;MILLNLSTEQTVLKELETTAKKLEKLQQKFQDSHDIALQYARILVNLSTKQTVLKERMTTAKKLEKLQQKFQDSHDIAEAFARILFNLSTKQTVLKERMTTAKKLEKLQQKFQDSHDIALPYAMILFNLSAEQTVLKKLKTTAKKIEKLQQKFQDSHDIALPYARFLVNLSAEQTVLKELETNAKKLENLQQKFQDSHDIAEAFARILFILSTKQTVLKELETNAKKLEKLQQQFPESPDIALQYAMILFNLSTEQTELNKLEATAKKLQELHEHEHFQESEEIAFIYGMLLAILFNHQTELSERQQTTKIIKTLYKQFSKFMIQNFDDLFFSNENVCDSEEYMLFNFILREGLLNNTKYAILQTWVKRYKEDSSELRNLLSIYQLVQKIKYQLGLKDEDKNQVLKFGHYTKGSTLQIMLDQEENEKKKSTFSVAGKTRLYNANYMNDPEEGIVIEQILGLDRRDILEPSSWFLMSFTNKTDDLAMWSQYGDDAKGVCLVLREDDFSRFTSFNDVSWRQEKNFLEFSDKMYLLKSELNSGFEKSIFRSESENSVDTVNDEGTEPNSVKKDSDSKGNSDYLYRIAYVKNIGEDIELEQTELFEESEIEELEKLLNSLKEKLDSGSKVRKKNYQDAIAECIEEIRYLFKSVDYKYENELRILRYANLNPSNKEIKIDKTSGVGKLYVERKNSIQIGEVIFGPKFPNPEYVTPLLKLLDENIDYKKSTIKFR
;
A
#
# COMPACT_ATOMS: atom_id res chain seq x y z
N MET A 1 -27.49 -16.53 -43.19
CA MET A 1 -27.52 -15.06 -43.16
C MET A 1 -28.34 -14.51 -41.98
N ILE A 2 -29.66 -14.74 -41.90
CA ILE A 2 -30.52 -14.14 -40.84
C ILE A 2 -30.02 -14.42 -39.42
N LEU A 3 -29.64 -15.66 -39.09
CA LEU A 3 -29.15 -16.03 -37.76
C LEU A 3 -27.77 -15.41 -37.39
N LEU A 4 -26.97 -15.01 -38.38
CA LEU A 4 -25.66 -14.40 -38.14
C LEU A 4 -25.81 -12.91 -37.80
N ASN A 5 -26.59 -12.17 -38.59
CA ASN A 5 -26.85 -10.75 -38.32
C ASN A 5 -27.50 -10.58 -36.95
N LEU A 6 -28.41 -11.50 -36.60
CA LEU A 6 -29.00 -11.56 -35.26
C LEU A 6 -27.92 -11.73 -34.17
N SER A 7 -26.90 -12.56 -34.41
CA SER A 7 -25.84 -12.83 -33.42
C SER A 7 -24.82 -11.71 -33.22
N THR A 8 -24.69 -10.80 -34.17
CA THR A 8 -23.83 -9.61 -34.03
C THR A 8 -24.55 -8.49 -33.27
N GLU A 9 -25.88 -8.49 -33.30
CA GLU A 9 -26.75 -7.55 -32.58
C GLU A 9 -27.15 -8.07 -31.17
N GLN A 10 -27.11 -9.39 -30.95
CA GLN A 10 -27.43 -10.01 -29.67
C GLN A 10 -26.37 -9.73 -28.60
N THR A 11 -26.74 -8.93 -27.58
CA THR A 11 -25.89 -8.64 -26.41
C THR A 11 -26.12 -9.60 -25.24
N VAL A 12 -27.24 -10.33 -25.23
CA VAL A 12 -27.66 -11.21 -24.14
C VAL A 12 -27.11 -12.63 -24.32
N LEU A 13 -26.34 -13.13 -23.33
CA LEU A 13 -25.67 -14.45 -23.36
C LEU A 13 -26.65 -15.61 -23.67
N LYS A 14 -27.82 -15.63 -23.04
CA LYS A 14 -28.84 -16.68 -23.24
C LYS A 14 -29.38 -16.73 -24.67
N GLU A 15 -29.48 -15.57 -25.33
CA GLU A 15 -29.93 -15.49 -26.72
C GLU A 15 -28.87 -16.05 -27.67
N LEU A 16 -27.59 -15.67 -27.46
CA LEU A 16 -26.45 -16.22 -28.20
C LEU A 16 -26.34 -17.74 -28.03
N GLU A 17 -26.52 -18.26 -26.81
CA GLU A 17 -26.55 -19.71 -26.56
C GLU A 17 -27.67 -20.41 -27.33
N THR A 18 -28.84 -19.79 -27.39
CA THR A 18 -30.00 -20.33 -28.12
C THR A 18 -29.74 -20.36 -29.62
N THR A 19 -29.18 -19.28 -30.16
CA THR A 19 -28.77 -19.18 -31.57
C THR A 19 -27.67 -20.20 -31.89
N ALA A 20 -26.65 -20.33 -31.03
CA ALA A 20 -25.58 -21.31 -31.17
C ALA A 20 -26.11 -22.76 -31.20
N LYS A 21 -27.08 -23.11 -30.33
CA LYS A 21 -27.73 -24.43 -30.33
C LYS A 21 -28.54 -24.69 -31.61
N LYS A 22 -29.20 -23.68 -32.19
CA LYS A 22 -29.90 -23.82 -33.47
C LYS A 22 -28.92 -24.07 -34.62
N LEU A 23 -27.82 -23.30 -34.67
CA LEU A 23 -26.76 -23.49 -35.67
C LEU A 23 -26.04 -24.84 -35.51
N GLU A 24 -25.82 -25.31 -34.28
CA GLU A 24 -25.29 -26.64 -34.00
C GLU A 24 -26.17 -27.75 -34.60
N LYS A 25 -27.49 -27.67 -34.39
CA LYS A 25 -28.44 -28.64 -34.99
C LYS A 25 -28.44 -28.59 -36.52
N LEU A 26 -28.32 -27.40 -37.11
CA LEU A 26 -28.22 -27.25 -38.57
C LEU A 26 -26.92 -27.85 -39.10
N GLN A 27 -25.79 -27.58 -38.44
CA GLN A 27 -24.50 -28.14 -38.79
C GLN A 27 -24.50 -29.67 -38.68
N GLN A 28 -25.18 -30.25 -37.69
CA GLN A 28 -25.32 -31.70 -37.57
C GLN A 28 -26.15 -32.34 -38.69
N LYS A 29 -27.14 -31.62 -39.24
CA LYS A 29 -27.95 -32.07 -40.39
C LYS A 29 -27.19 -31.94 -41.72
N PHE A 30 -26.44 -30.86 -41.88
CA PHE A 30 -25.70 -30.54 -43.10
C PHE A 30 -24.20 -30.58 -42.82
N GLN A 31 -23.70 -31.77 -42.45
CA GLN A 31 -22.37 -31.90 -41.88
C GLN A 31 -21.24 -31.47 -42.82
N ASP A 32 -21.46 -31.54 -44.14
CA ASP A 32 -20.45 -31.22 -45.16
C ASP A 32 -20.63 -29.82 -45.75
N SER A 33 -21.65 -29.07 -45.30
CA SER A 33 -21.86 -27.68 -45.73
C SER A 33 -20.84 -26.77 -45.07
N HIS A 34 -19.90 -26.27 -45.88
CA HIS A 34 -18.90 -25.30 -45.44
C HIS A 34 -19.55 -24.00 -44.94
N ASP A 35 -20.54 -23.46 -45.65
CA ASP A 35 -21.22 -22.23 -45.24
C ASP A 35 -21.84 -22.36 -43.84
N ILE A 36 -22.56 -23.45 -43.58
CA ILE A 36 -23.20 -23.67 -42.27
C ILE A 36 -22.14 -23.86 -41.17
N ALA A 37 -21.05 -24.56 -41.47
CA ALA A 37 -19.93 -24.70 -40.56
C ALA A 37 -19.29 -23.35 -40.24
N LEU A 38 -19.03 -22.50 -41.23
CA LEU A 38 -18.48 -21.17 -41.02
C LEU A 38 -19.41 -20.29 -40.16
N GLN A 39 -20.72 -20.33 -40.43
CA GLN A 39 -21.69 -19.60 -39.60
C GLN A 39 -21.69 -20.10 -38.16
N TYR A 40 -21.59 -21.42 -37.97
CA TYR A 40 -21.47 -22.02 -36.65
C TYR A 40 -20.15 -21.65 -35.95
N ALA A 41 -19.05 -21.55 -36.68
CA ALA A 41 -17.77 -21.10 -36.16
C ALA A 41 -17.83 -19.67 -35.62
N ARG A 42 -18.43 -18.75 -36.38
CA ARG A 42 -18.56 -17.33 -36.02
C ARG A 42 -19.39 -17.13 -34.74
N ILE A 43 -20.53 -17.81 -34.61
CA ILE A 43 -21.34 -17.72 -33.38
C ILE A 43 -20.59 -18.27 -32.16
N LEU A 44 -19.78 -19.32 -32.32
CA LEU A 44 -18.99 -19.88 -31.21
C LEU A 44 -17.93 -18.87 -30.72
N VAL A 45 -17.32 -18.11 -31.63
CA VAL A 45 -16.41 -17.01 -31.28
C VAL A 45 -17.16 -15.93 -30.50
N ASN A 46 -18.30 -15.45 -30.99
CA ASN A 46 -19.11 -14.44 -30.28
C ASN A 46 -19.60 -14.93 -28.92
N LEU A 47 -19.99 -16.19 -28.81
CA LEU A 47 -20.37 -16.79 -27.53
C LEU A 47 -19.19 -16.79 -26.55
N SER A 48 -17.99 -17.13 -27.02
CA SER A 48 -16.79 -17.21 -26.19
C SER A 48 -16.37 -15.87 -25.59
N THR A 49 -16.64 -14.73 -26.26
CA THR A 49 -16.33 -13.41 -25.71
C THR A 49 -17.23 -13.08 -24.53
N LYS A 50 -18.50 -13.50 -24.57
CA LYS A 50 -19.50 -13.26 -23.51
C LYS A 50 -19.45 -14.28 -22.36
N GLN A 51 -18.96 -15.49 -22.60
CA GLN A 51 -18.85 -16.54 -21.56
C GLN A 51 -17.83 -16.18 -20.49
N THR A 52 -18.27 -15.88 -19.27
CA THR A 52 -17.36 -15.54 -18.16
C THR A 52 -16.77 -16.76 -17.47
N VAL A 53 -17.44 -17.92 -17.54
CA VAL A 53 -17.03 -19.17 -16.89
C VAL A 53 -16.05 -19.96 -17.76
N LEU A 54 -14.85 -20.28 -17.23
CA LEU A 54 -13.79 -20.99 -17.97
C LEU A 54 -14.27 -22.33 -18.56
N LYS A 55 -15.02 -23.13 -17.79
CA LYS A 55 -15.52 -24.45 -18.23
C LYS A 55 -16.45 -24.36 -19.44
N GLU A 56 -17.28 -23.33 -19.49
CA GLU A 56 -18.17 -23.07 -20.63
C GLU A 56 -17.36 -22.68 -21.86
N ARG A 57 -16.41 -21.73 -21.70
CA ARG A 57 -15.51 -21.28 -22.77
C ARG A 57 -14.65 -22.41 -23.33
N MET A 58 -14.14 -23.30 -22.47
CA MET A 58 -13.44 -24.53 -22.88
C MET A 58 -14.33 -25.47 -23.69
N THR A 59 -15.60 -25.61 -23.32
CA THR A 59 -16.56 -26.46 -24.03
C THR A 59 -16.86 -25.89 -25.42
N THR A 60 -17.06 -24.59 -25.53
CA THR A 60 -17.24 -23.87 -26.80
C THR A 60 -16.01 -24.01 -27.69
N ALA A 61 -14.80 -23.80 -27.15
CA ALA A 61 -13.54 -23.96 -27.88
C ALA A 61 -13.36 -25.39 -28.41
N LYS A 62 -13.73 -26.43 -27.64
CA LYS A 62 -13.70 -27.83 -28.09
C LYS A 62 -14.68 -28.10 -29.25
N LYS A 63 -15.84 -27.45 -29.27
CA LYS A 63 -16.78 -27.57 -30.40
C LYS A 63 -16.17 -27.01 -31.68
N LEU A 64 -15.53 -25.84 -31.59
CA LEU A 64 -14.86 -25.22 -32.74
C LEU A 64 -13.61 -25.99 -33.17
N GLU A 65 -12.87 -26.59 -32.23
CA GLU A 65 -11.74 -27.49 -32.53
C GLU A 65 -12.18 -28.69 -33.38
N LYS A 66 -13.29 -29.35 -33.01
CA LYS A 66 -13.84 -30.45 -33.81
C LYS A 66 -14.24 -30.01 -35.22
N LEU A 67 -14.80 -28.80 -35.33
CA LEU A 67 -15.20 -28.24 -36.62
C LEU A 67 -13.98 -27.94 -37.50
N GLN A 68 -12.93 -27.34 -36.93
CA GLN A 68 -11.67 -27.09 -37.62
C GLN A 68 -10.98 -28.40 -38.05
N GLN A 69 -11.06 -29.47 -37.24
CA GLN A 69 -10.55 -30.79 -37.60
C GLN A 69 -11.31 -31.43 -38.77
N LYS A 70 -12.60 -31.11 -38.96
CA LYS A 70 -13.38 -31.56 -40.10
C LYS A 70 -13.07 -30.75 -41.36
N PHE A 71 -12.96 -29.44 -41.23
CA PHE A 71 -12.68 -28.52 -42.34
C PHE A 71 -11.23 -28.01 -42.27
N GLN A 72 -10.27 -28.93 -42.28
CA GLN A 72 -8.87 -28.60 -41.96
C GLN A 72 -8.23 -27.59 -42.91
N ASP A 73 -8.70 -27.53 -44.15
CA ASP A 73 -8.16 -26.66 -45.21
C ASP A 73 -8.96 -25.35 -45.34
N SER A 74 -10.04 -25.17 -44.57
CA SER A 74 -10.80 -23.92 -44.57
C SER A 74 -10.05 -22.84 -43.80
N HIS A 75 -9.70 -21.78 -44.53
CA HIS A 75 -9.08 -20.59 -43.97
C HIS A 75 -9.99 -19.89 -42.95
N ASP A 76 -11.23 -19.58 -43.32
CA ASP A 76 -12.17 -18.84 -42.43
C ASP A 76 -12.47 -19.57 -41.11
N ILE A 77 -12.56 -20.92 -41.15
CA ILE A 77 -12.79 -21.72 -39.95
C ILE A 77 -11.52 -21.77 -39.09
N ALA A 78 -10.34 -21.79 -39.71
CA ALA A 78 -9.07 -21.69 -39.00
C ALA A 78 -8.91 -20.33 -38.30
N GLU A 79 -9.27 -19.21 -38.95
CA GLU A 79 -9.29 -17.89 -38.31
C GLU A 79 -10.24 -17.85 -37.11
N ALA A 80 -11.46 -18.36 -37.26
CA ALA A 80 -12.41 -18.43 -36.16
C ALA A 80 -11.87 -19.30 -35.01
N PHE A 81 -11.19 -20.40 -35.33
CA PHE A 81 -10.53 -21.23 -34.34
C PHE A 81 -9.35 -20.51 -33.66
N ALA A 82 -8.60 -19.68 -34.39
CA ALA A 82 -7.54 -18.88 -33.80
C ALA A 82 -8.08 -17.87 -32.78
N ARG A 83 -9.15 -17.17 -33.14
CA ARG A 83 -9.84 -16.20 -32.27
C ARG A 83 -10.40 -16.85 -30.99
N ILE A 84 -11.03 -18.02 -31.08
CA ILE A 84 -11.55 -18.69 -29.88
C ILE A 84 -10.43 -19.18 -28.96
N LEU A 85 -9.28 -19.60 -29.51
CA LEU A 85 -8.13 -20.00 -28.71
C LEU A 85 -7.54 -18.81 -27.96
N PHE A 86 -7.47 -17.64 -28.60
CA PHE A 86 -7.10 -16.41 -27.90
C PHE A 86 -8.10 -16.05 -26.80
N ASN A 87 -9.41 -16.05 -27.08
CA ASN A 87 -10.43 -15.81 -26.06
C ASN A 87 -10.35 -16.82 -24.91
N LEU A 88 -10.05 -18.09 -25.18
CA LEU A 88 -9.84 -19.08 -24.13
C LEU A 88 -8.64 -18.72 -23.25
N SER A 89 -7.52 -18.34 -23.88
CA SER A 89 -6.26 -18.04 -23.20
C SER A 89 -6.37 -16.90 -22.18
N THR A 90 -7.20 -15.89 -22.45
CA THR A 90 -7.41 -14.74 -21.55
C THR A 90 -8.16 -15.10 -20.26
N LYS A 91 -8.77 -16.30 -20.20
CA LYS A 91 -9.40 -16.82 -18.96
C LYS A 91 -8.63 -17.96 -18.32
N GLN A 92 -7.62 -18.50 -19.00
CA GLN A 92 -6.78 -19.55 -18.44
C GLN A 92 -5.79 -18.93 -17.45
N THR A 93 -5.95 -19.21 -16.16
CA THR A 93 -5.01 -18.77 -15.12
C THR A 93 -3.85 -19.73 -14.93
N VAL A 94 -3.99 -20.99 -15.37
CA VAL A 94 -2.95 -22.01 -15.24
C VAL A 94 -2.00 -21.95 -16.45
N LEU A 95 -0.73 -21.57 -16.21
CA LEU A 95 0.31 -21.42 -17.23
C LEU A 95 0.42 -22.63 -18.19
N LYS A 96 0.35 -23.86 -17.66
CA LYS A 96 0.44 -25.10 -18.46
C LYS A 96 -0.73 -25.23 -19.47
N GLU A 97 -1.92 -24.77 -19.10
CA GLU A 97 -3.08 -24.78 -19.99
C GLU A 97 -2.91 -23.73 -21.09
N ARG A 98 -2.49 -22.51 -20.73
CA ARG A 98 -2.21 -21.44 -21.69
C ARG A 98 -1.11 -21.81 -22.68
N MET A 99 -0.04 -22.45 -22.22
CA MET A 99 1.02 -22.99 -23.10
C MET A 99 0.50 -24.07 -24.05
N THR A 100 -0.47 -24.89 -23.62
CA THR A 100 -1.12 -25.89 -24.49
C THR A 100 -1.94 -25.19 -25.58
N THR A 101 -2.71 -24.16 -25.23
CA THR A 101 -3.46 -23.32 -26.18
C THR A 101 -2.52 -22.63 -27.19
N ALA A 102 -1.41 -22.05 -26.71
CA ALA A 102 -0.39 -21.44 -27.56
C ALA A 102 0.22 -22.44 -28.57
N LYS A 103 0.45 -23.69 -28.16
CA LYS A 103 0.92 -24.76 -29.07
C LYS A 103 -0.11 -25.13 -30.14
N LYS A 104 -1.41 -25.04 -29.85
CA LYS A 104 -2.45 -25.25 -30.86
C LYS A 104 -2.43 -24.13 -31.90
N LEU A 105 -2.34 -22.87 -31.47
CA LEU A 105 -2.16 -21.73 -32.37
C LEU A 105 -0.86 -21.82 -33.18
N GLU A 106 0.25 -22.25 -32.56
CA GLU A 106 1.52 -22.44 -33.26
C GLU A 106 1.39 -23.42 -34.43
N LYS A 107 0.73 -24.58 -34.20
CA LYS A 107 0.47 -25.56 -35.25
C LYS A 107 -0.45 -25.01 -36.33
N LEU A 108 -1.48 -24.25 -35.94
CA LEU A 108 -2.41 -23.64 -36.87
C LEU A 108 -1.71 -22.61 -37.76
N GLN A 109 -0.88 -21.75 -37.16
CA GLN A 109 -0.06 -20.77 -37.87
C GLN A 109 0.98 -21.43 -38.80
N GLN A 110 1.56 -22.58 -38.40
CA GLN A 110 2.46 -23.33 -39.29
C GLN A 110 1.75 -23.88 -40.54
N LYS A 111 0.44 -24.17 -40.45
CA LYS A 111 -0.36 -24.61 -41.59
C LYS A 111 -0.78 -23.43 -42.47
N PHE A 112 -1.21 -22.32 -41.87
CA PHE A 112 -1.68 -21.12 -42.56
C PHE A 112 -0.67 -19.97 -42.41
N GLN A 113 0.53 -20.18 -42.93
CA GLN A 113 1.67 -19.32 -42.57
C GLN A 113 1.52 -17.86 -43.02
N ASP A 114 0.75 -17.60 -44.07
CA ASP A 114 0.54 -16.26 -44.63
C ASP A 114 -0.72 -15.57 -44.07
N SER A 115 -1.46 -16.26 -43.18
CA SER A 115 -2.66 -15.73 -42.56
C SER A 115 -2.29 -14.75 -41.45
N HIS A 116 -2.62 -13.47 -41.67
CA HIS A 116 -2.48 -12.43 -40.66
C HIS A 116 -3.46 -12.64 -39.49
N ASP A 117 -4.71 -12.97 -39.80
CA ASP A 117 -5.79 -13.21 -38.82
C ASP A 117 -5.55 -14.39 -37.87
N ILE A 118 -4.62 -15.30 -38.21
CA ILE A 118 -4.15 -16.38 -37.32
C ILE A 118 -2.86 -15.96 -36.60
N ALA A 119 -1.97 -15.23 -37.29
CA ALA A 119 -0.71 -14.75 -36.73
C ALA A 119 -0.93 -13.77 -35.57
N LEU A 120 -1.92 -12.89 -35.68
CA LEU A 120 -2.23 -11.89 -34.66
C LEU A 120 -2.69 -12.51 -33.33
N PRO A 121 -3.72 -13.38 -33.27
CA PRO A 121 -4.06 -14.12 -32.05
C PRO A 121 -2.87 -14.89 -31.47
N TYR A 122 -2.01 -15.46 -32.31
CA TYR A 122 -0.83 -16.17 -31.84
C TYR A 122 0.20 -15.22 -31.20
N ALA A 123 0.48 -14.08 -31.83
CA ALA A 123 1.35 -13.04 -31.28
C ALA A 123 0.82 -12.52 -29.93
N MET A 124 -0.49 -12.28 -29.81
CA MET A 124 -1.11 -11.84 -28.56
C MET A 124 -0.99 -12.88 -27.44
N ILE A 125 -1.18 -14.18 -27.72
CA ILE A 125 -0.94 -15.22 -26.71
C ILE A 125 0.53 -15.25 -26.29
N LEU A 126 1.47 -15.13 -27.24
CA LEU A 126 2.90 -15.13 -26.93
C LEU A 126 3.28 -13.94 -26.03
N PHE A 127 2.71 -12.77 -26.28
CA PHE A 127 2.81 -11.61 -25.39
C PHE A 127 2.20 -11.90 -24.00
N ASN A 128 0.97 -12.40 -23.90
CA ASN A 128 0.37 -12.72 -22.60
C ASN A 128 1.14 -13.78 -21.82
N LEU A 129 1.85 -14.68 -22.51
CA LEU A 129 2.75 -15.64 -21.88
C LEU A 129 4.01 -14.98 -21.32
N SER A 130 4.49 -13.87 -21.88
CA SER A 130 5.71 -13.21 -21.40
C SER A 130 5.51 -12.60 -20.01
N ALA A 131 4.31 -12.12 -19.70
CA ALA A 131 3.96 -11.60 -18.38
C ALA A 131 3.85 -12.68 -17.29
N GLU A 132 3.73 -13.97 -17.65
CA GLU A 132 3.54 -15.08 -16.69
C GLU A 132 4.73 -16.04 -16.63
N GLN A 133 5.63 -16.00 -17.60
CA GLN A 133 6.76 -16.92 -17.69
C GLN A 133 7.93 -16.46 -16.80
N THR A 134 8.04 -17.07 -15.62
CA THR A 134 9.14 -16.76 -14.67
C THR A 134 10.50 -17.38 -15.04
N VAL A 135 10.53 -18.36 -15.95
CA VAL A 135 11.78 -19.04 -16.35
C VAL A 135 12.37 -18.38 -17.60
N LEU A 136 13.42 -17.58 -17.45
CA LEU A 136 14.08 -16.81 -18.52
C LEU A 136 14.41 -17.64 -19.78
N LYS A 137 14.86 -18.90 -19.62
CA LYS A 137 15.15 -19.77 -20.78
C LYS A 137 13.89 -20.06 -21.62
N LYS A 138 12.72 -20.21 -20.99
CA LYS A 138 11.44 -20.38 -21.69
C LYS A 138 10.98 -19.07 -22.30
N LEU A 139 11.16 -17.95 -21.60
CA LEU A 139 10.87 -16.62 -22.12
C LEU A 139 11.65 -16.33 -23.41
N LYS A 140 12.96 -16.63 -23.43
CA LYS A 140 13.82 -16.50 -24.62
C LYS A 140 13.39 -17.41 -25.77
N THR A 141 12.83 -18.60 -25.52
CA THR A 141 12.32 -19.45 -26.61
C THR A 141 11.00 -18.92 -27.17
N THR A 142 10.12 -18.38 -26.33
CA THR A 142 8.91 -17.67 -26.75
C THR A 142 9.26 -16.41 -27.56
N ALA A 143 10.30 -15.66 -27.16
CA ALA A 143 10.79 -14.47 -27.85
C ALA A 143 11.16 -14.76 -29.32
N LYS A 144 11.88 -15.87 -29.56
CA LYS A 144 12.23 -16.30 -30.91
C LYS A 144 11.02 -16.64 -31.78
N LYS A 145 9.90 -17.05 -31.18
CA LYS A 145 8.67 -17.37 -31.93
C LYS A 145 7.95 -16.10 -32.37
N ILE A 146 7.77 -15.14 -31.48
CA ILE A 146 7.11 -13.87 -31.82
C ILE A 146 8.00 -13.01 -32.73
N GLU A 147 9.32 -13.06 -32.58
CA GLU A 147 10.27 -12.42 -33.50
C GLU A 147 10.13 -12.97 -34.93
N LYS A 148 9.97 -14.28 -35.09
CA LYS A 148 9.72 -14.89 -36.41
C LYS A 148 8.39 -14.43 -37.02
N LEU A 149 7.35 -14.25 -36.22
CA LEU A 149 6.07 -13.70 -36.69
C LEU A 149 6.28 -12.27 -37.17
N GLN A 150 6.94 -11.43 -36.38
CA GLN A 150 7.19 -10.05 -36.77
C GLN A 150 8.05 -9.94 -38.02
N GLN A 151 9.08 -10.79 -38.16
CA GLN A 151 9.90 -10.84 -39.37
C GLN A 151 9.12 -11.26 -40.62
N LYS A 152 8.03 -12.04 -40.45
CA LYS A 152 7.18 -12.44 -41.56
C LYS A 152 6.15 -11.35 -41.92
N PHE A 153 5.55 -10.73 -40.92
CA PHE A 153 4.52 -9.69 -41.08
C PHE A 153 5.10 -8.31 -40.76
N GLN A 154 6.21 -7.94 -41.40
CA GLN A 154 6.99 -6.76 -41.01
C GLN A 154 6.21 -5.45 -41.11
N ASP A 155 5.26 -5.36 -42.04
CA ASP A 155 4.43 -4.17 -42.28
C ASP A 155 3.17 -4.13 -41.42
N SER A 156 2.90 -5.19 -40.65
CA SER A 156 1.73 -5.25 -39.77
C SER A 156 1.99 -4.54 -38.46
N HIS A 157 1.33 -3.41 -38.26
CA HIS A 157 1.27 -2.72 -36.96
C HIS A 157 0.73 -3.65 -35.86
N ASP A 158 -0.38 -4.37 -36.12
CA ASP A 158 -1.03 -5.24 -35.14
C ASP A 158 -0.15 -6.36 -34.57
N ILE A 159 0.88 -6.80 -35.31
CA ILE A 159 1.83 -7.83 -34.88
C ILE A 159 3.08 -7.18 -34.28
N ALA A 160 3.47 -6.02 -34.81
CA ALA A 160 4.58 -5.22 -34.28
C ALA A 160 4.32 -4.79 -32.83
N LEU A 161 3.09 -4.43 -32.49
CA LEU A 161 2.73 -3.97 -31.15
C LEU A 161 2.89 -5.07 -30.06
N PRO A 162 2.27 -6.26 -30.16
CA PRO A 162 2.54 -7.37 -29.24
C PRO A 162 4.01 -7.75 -29.16
N TYR A 163 4.75 -7.67 -30.28
CA TYR A 163 6.19 -7.92 -30.28
C TYR A 163 6.97 -6.83 -29.52
N ALA A 164 6.63 -5.56 -29.69
CA ALA A 164 7.21 -4.44 -28.98
C ALA A 164 7.01 -4.58 -27.46
N ARG A 165 5.76 -4.83 -27.01
CA ARG A 165 5.44 -5.07 -25.59
C ARG A 165 6.13 -6.33 -25.06
N PHE A 166 6.25 -7.39 -25.86
CA PHE A 166 7.02 -8.58 -25.49
C PHE A 166 8.50 -8.25 -25.20
N LEU A 167 9.14 -7.43 -26.05
CA LEU A 167 10.53 -7.05 -25.86
C LEU A 167 10.75 -6.27 -24.56
N VAL A 168 9.80 -5.43 -24.15
CA VAL A 168 9.84 -4.73 -22.84
C VAL A 168 9.81 -5.74 -21.69
N ASN A 169 8.86 -6.67 -21.70
CA ASN A 169 8.76 -7.72 -20.66
C ASN A 169 10.02 -8.60 -20.61
N LEU A 170 10.55 -8.98 -21.77
CA LEU A 170 11.80 -9.75 -21.83
C LEU A 170 12.98 -8.94 -21.25
N SER A 171 13.07 -7.65 -21.56
CA SER A 171 14.14 -6.78 -21.08
C SER A 171 14.06 -6.53 -19.57
N ALA A 172 12.86 -6.43 -18.99
CA ALA A 172 12.70 -6.29 -17.54
C ALA A 172 13.28 -7.49 -16.77
N GLU A 173 13.21 -8.69 -17.34
CA GLU A 173 13.74 -9.93 -16.75
C GLU A 173 15.22 -10.20 -17.08
N GLN A 174 15.80 -9.43 -18.01
CA GLN A 174 17.18 -9.64 -18.47
C GLN A 174 18.18 -8.82 -17.65
N THR A 175 19.28 -9.47 -17.25
CA THR A 175 20.37 -8.83 -16.50
C THR A 175 21.61 -8.54 -17.36
N VAL A 176 21.70 -9.11 -18.56
CA VAL A 176 22.86 -8.97 -19.44
C VAL A 176 22.69 -7.75 -20.35
N LEU A 177 23.52 -6.73 -20.15
CA LEU A 177 23.46 -5.44 -20.84
C LEU A 177 23.39 -5.56 -22.38
N LYS A 178 24.24 -6.39 -22.99
CA LYS A 178 24.25 -6.60 -24.46
C LYS A 178 22.93 -7.14 -25.01
N GLU A 179 22.20 -7.93 -24.22
CA GLU A 179 20.89 -8.42 -24.63
C GLU A 179 19.84 -7.28 -24.59
N LEU A 180 19.90 -6.41 -23.58
CA LEU A 180 19.05 -5.21 -23.47
C LEU A 180 19.31 -4.24 -24.63
N GLU A 181 20.57 -3.96 -24.96
CA GLU A 181 20.96 -3.13 -26.10
C GLU A 181 20.42 -3.69 -27.43
N THR A 182 20.47 -5.01 -27.59
CA THR A 182 19.93 -5.69 -28.78
C THR A 182 18.43 -5.51 -28.89
N ASN A 183 17.69 -5.67 -27.79
CA ASN A 183 16.24 -5.46 -27.76
C ASN A 183 15.88 -3.98 -27.98
N ALA A 184 16.63 -3.05 -27.39
CA ALA A 184 16.45 -1.61 -27.59
C ALA A 184 16.65 -1.24 -29.06
N LYS A 185 17.64 -1.84 -29.75
CA LYS A 185 17.84 -1.63 -31.18
C LYS A 185 16.68 -2.20 -32.03
N LYS A 186 16.12 -3.34 -31.64
CA LYS A 186 14.93 -3.91 -32.30
C LYS A 186 13.72 -2.99 -32.15
N LEU A 187 13.47 -2.45 -30.95
CA LEU A 187 12.40 -1.50 -30.70
C LEU A 187 12.61 -0.16 -31.42
N GLU A 188 13.86 0.34 -31.48
CA GLU A 188 14.19 1.53 -32.27
C GLU A 188 13.83 1.34 -33.76
N ASN A 189 14.15 0.18 -34.33
CA ASN A 189 13.81 -0.12 -35.73
C ASN A 189 12.28 -0.20 -35.93
N LEU A 190 11.52 -0.72 -34.96
CA LEU A 190 10.06 -0.75 -35.01
C LEU A 190 9.47 0.66 -34.92
N GLN A 191 9.95 1.48 -33.99
CA GLN A 191 9.51 2.87 -33.84
C GLN A 191 9.81 3.69 -35.10
N GLN A 192 10.98 3.50 -35.74
CA GLN A 192 11.30 4.16 -37.00
C GLN A 192 10.37 3.77 -38.15
N LYS A 193 9.84 2.53 -38.12
CA LYS A 193 8.90 2.02 -39.12
C LYS A 193 7.46 2.49 -38.86
N PHE A 194 7.05 2.52 -37.60
CA PHE A 194 5.71 2.92 -37.16
C PHE A 194 5.79 4.23 -36.36
N GLN A 195 6.25 5.30 -37.01
CA GLN A 195 6.59 6.56 -36.31
C GLN A 195 5.39 7.16 -35.60
N ASP A 196 4.20 7.09 -36.20
CA ASP A 196 2.96 7.66 -35.64
C ASP A 196 2.32 6.75 -34.57
N SER A 197 2.86 5.56 -34.34
CA SER A 197 2.30 4.62 -33.37
C SER A 197 2.73 4.98 -31.95
N HIS A 198 1.83 5.66 -31.24
CA HIS A 198 1.99 5.97 -29.81
C HIS A 198 2.40 4.74 -28.97
N ASP A 199 1.69 3.61 -29.06
CA ASP A 199 2.01 2.41 -28.25
C ASP A 199 3.42 1.84 -28.46
N ILE A 200 3.96 1.95 -29.69
CA ILE A 200 5.30 1.44 -30.03
C ILE A 200 6.35 2.45 -29.54
N ALA A 201 6.06 3.76 -29.65
CA ALA A 201 6.87 4.82 -29.07
C ALA A 201 6.96 4.67 -27.55
N GLU A 202 5.85 4.35 -26.87
CA GLU A 202 5.83 4.07 -25.44
C GLU A 202 6.67 2.84 -25.08
N ALA A 203 6.52 1.73 -25.81
CA ALA A 203 7.35 0.54 -25.61
C ALA A 203 8.85 0.84 -25.81
N PHE A 204 9.17 1.68 -26.80
CA PHE A 204 10.55 2.14 -27.03
C PHE A 204 11.05 3.06 -25.91
N ALA A 205 10.21 3.95 -25.40
CA ALA A 205 10.52 4.80 -24.25
C ALA A 205 10.85 3.96 -23.00
N ARG A 206 10.00 2.98 -22.67
CA ARG A 206 10.17 2.08 -21.52
C ARG A 206 11.47 1.27 -21.60
N ILE A 207 11.85 0.74 -22.77
CA ILE A 207 13.11 -0.01 -22.86
C ILE A 207 14.34 0.89 -22.73
N LEU A 208 14.28 2.14 -23.20
CA LEU A 208 15.38 3.09 -23.03
C LEU A 208 15.60 3.42 -21.54
N PHE A 209 14.52 3.56 -20.78
CA PHE A 209 14.60 3.68 -19.32
C PHE A 209 15.18 2.41 -18.67
N ILE A 210 14.66 1.21 -18.98
CA ILE A 210 15.20 -0.06 -18.44
C ILE A 210 16.71 -0.16 -18.69
N LEU A 211 17.14 0.18 -19.91
CA LEU A 211 18.55 0.18 -20.29
C LEU A 211 19.35 1.18 -19.44
N SER A 212 18.81 2.38 -19.19
CA SER A 212 19.47 3.40 -18.37
C SER A 212 19.72 2.97 -16.92
N THR A 213 18.87 2.10 -16.35
CA THR A 213 19.08 1.57 -14.98
C THR A 213 20.28 0.61 -14.86
N LYS A 214 20.84 0.17 -15.99
CA LYS A 214 21.97 -0.78 -16.06
C LYS A 214 23.22 -0.18 -16.71
N GLN A 215 23.06 0.91 -17.45
CA GLN A 215 24.17 1.60 -18.10
C GLN A 215 24.88 2.53 -17.13
N THR A 216 26.20 2.44 -17.08
CA THR A 216 27.06 3.36 -16.29
C THR A 216 27.88 4.29 -17.19
N VAL A 217 27.78 4.15 -18.52
CA VAL A 217 28.52 4.97 -19.48
C VAL A 217 27.72 6.22 -19.80
N LEU A 218 28.16 7.37 -19.27
CA LEU A 218 27.48 8.67 -19.42
C LEU A 218 27.08 9.01 -20.87
N LYS A 219 27.96 8.77 -21.85
CA LYS A 219 27.66 9.07 -23.28
C LYS A 219 26.49 8.26 -23.83
N GLU A 220 26.29 7.04 -23.34
CA GLU A 220 25.18 6.18 -23.76
C GLU A 220 23.87 6.67 -23.14
N LEU A 221 23.90 7.06 -21.85
CA LEU A 221 22.77 7.70 -21.17
C LEU A 221 22.35 9.00 -21.87
N GLU A 222 23.30 9.88 -22.19
CA GLU A 222 23.03 11.12 -22.94
C GLU A 222 22.41 10.84 -24.31
N THR A 223 22.83 9.76 -24.98
CA THR A 223 22.30 9.36 -26.28
C THR A 223 20.85 8.88 -26.14
N ASN A 224 20.56 8.07 -25.12
CA ASN A 224 19.21 7.56 -24.87
C ASN A 224 18.27 8.68 -24.39
N ALA A 225 18.74 9.61 -23.55
CA ALA A 225 17.99 10.78 -23.13
C ALA A 225 17.60 11.67 -24.32
N LYS A 226 18.49 11.85 -25.31
CA LYS A 226 18.18 12.56 -26.56
C LYS A 226 17.15 11.83 -27.42
N LYS A 227 17.10 10.50 -27.39
CA LYS A 227 16.06 9.73 -28.10
C LYS A 227 14.70 9.91 -27.44
N LEU A 228 14.65 9.82 -26.10
CA LEU A 228 13.43 10.07 -25.32
C LEU A 228 12.94 11.52 -25.46
N GLU A 229 13.83 12.51 -25.48
CA GLU A 229 13.48 13.91 -25.75
C GLU A 229 12.77 14.07 -27.10
N LYS A 230 13.26 13.40 -28.15
CA LYS A 230 12.61 13.40 -29.48
C LYS A 230 11.24 12.74 -29.45
N LEU A 231 11.09 11.62 -28.73
CA LEU A 231 9.79 10.96 -28.56
C LEU A 231 8.81 11.86 -27.80
N GLN A 232 9.26 12.53 -26.73
CA GLN A 232 8.44 13.46 -25.98
C GLN A 232 7.99 14.65 -26.83
N GLN A 233 8.86 15.17 -27.70
CA GLN A 233 8.48 16.22 -28.66
C GLN A 233 7.45 15.73 -29.69
N GLN A 234 7.54 14.45 -30.10
CA GLN A 234 6.60 13.85 -31.04
C GLN A 234 5.24 13.56 -30.40
N PHE A 235 5.22 13.19 -29.11
CA PHE A 235 4.03 12.85 -28.34
C PHE A 235 3.92 13.73 -27.07
N PRO A 236 3.73 15.04 -27.21
CA PRO A 236 3.85 16.00 -26.11
C PRO A 236 2.80 15.81 -25.00
N GLU A 237 1.66 15.21 -25.32
CA GLU A 237 0.57 14.98 -24.36
C GLU A 237 0.65 13.61 -23.66
N SER A 238 1.63 12.75 -24.02
CA SER A 238 1.71 11.39 -23.50
C SER A 238 2.31 11.34 -22.09
N PRO A 239 1.55 10.97 -21.05
CA PRO A 239 2.09 10.87 -19.69
C PRO A 239 3.13 9.76 -19.55
N ASP A 240 2.92 8.60 -20.18
CA ASP A 240 3.86 7.48 -20.09
C ASP A 240 5.25 7.83 -20.65
N ILE A 241 5.31 8.44 -21.84
CA ILE A 241 6.57 8.89 -22.46
C ILE A 241 7.21 10.00 -21.63
N ALA A 242 6.42 10.96 -21.12
CA ALA A 242 6.92 12.04 -20.27
C ALA A 242 7.55 11.49 -18.98
N LEU A 243 6.92 10.51 -18.34
CA LEU A 243 7.46 9.85 -17.16
C LEU A 243 8.79 9.13 -17.47
N GLN A 244 8.86 8.36 -18.57
CA GLN A 244 10.12 7.70 -18.97
C GLN A 244 11.23 8.73 -19.28
N TYR A 245 10.86 9.88 -19.87
CA TYR A 245 11.80 10.96 -20.14
C TYR A 245 12.29 11.63 -18.84
N ALA A 246 11.41 11.89 -17.88
CA ALA A 246 11.78 12.39 -16.57
C ALA A 246 12.75 11.45 -15.84
N MET A 247 12.43 10.14 -15.83
CA MET A 247 13.24 9.13 -15.18
C MET A 247 14.64 9.00 -15.79
N ILE A 248 14.78 9.04 -17.14
CA ILE A 248 16.12 8.97 -17.74
C ILE A 248 16.92 10.25 -17.49
N LEU A 249 16.28 11.42 -17.41
CA LEU A 249 16.97 12.67 -17.05
C LEU A 249 17.49 12.60 -15.62
N PHE A 250 16.73 12.00 -14.71
CA PHE A 250 17.17 11.75 -13.35
C PHE A 250 18.36 10.77 -13.30
N ASN A 251 18.26 9.60 -13.94
CA ASN A 251 19.39 8.65 -14.03
C ASN A 251 20.63 9.26 -14.70
N LEU A 252 20.43 10.17 -15.66
CA LEU A 252 21.54 10.92 -16.25
C LEU A 252 22.18 11.87 -15.23
N SER A 253 21.37 12.53 -14.39
CA SER A 253 21.84 13.47 -13.38
C SER A 253 22.64 12.81 -12.24
N THR A 254 22.35 11.55 -11.90
CA THR A 254 23.09 10.82 -10.85
C THR A 254 24.53 10.49 -11.29
N GLU A 255 24.77 10.36 -12.61
CA GLU A 255 26.09 10.09 -13.20
C GLU A 255 26.82 11.36 -13.68
N GLN A 256 26.15 12.51 -13.73
CA GLN A 256 26.75 13.78 -14.15
C GLN A 256 27.54 14.43 -13.00
N THR A 257 28.79 14.80 -13.27
CA THR A 257 29.66 15.50 -12.31
C THR A 257 29.89 16.97 -12.63
N GLU A 258 29.65 17.39 -13.88
CA GLU A 258 29.81 18.77 -14.33
C GLU A 258 28.54 19.59 -14.06
N LEU A 259 28.64 20.66 -13.27
CA LEU A 259 27.51 21.51 -12.87
C LEU A 259 26.70 22.02 -14.07
N ASN A 260 27.36 22.54 -15.12
CA ASN A 260 26.68 23.05 -16.31
C ASN A 260 25.83 21.99 -17.03
N LYS A 261 26.25 20.70 -16.97
CA LYS A 261 25.46 19.59 -17.55
C LYS A 261 24.25 19.29 -16.67
N LEU A 262 24.43 19.26 -15.35
CA LEU A 262 23.34 19.09 -14.38
C LEU A 262 22.29 20.19 -14.53
N GLU A 263 22.70 21.45 -14.65
CA GLU A 263 21.79 22.58 -14.87
C GLU A 263 21.00 22.46 -16.17
N ALA A 264 21.64 22.02 -17.26
CA ALA A 264 20.96 21.77 -18.52
C ALA A 264 19.93 20.64 -18.40
N THR A 265 20.27 19.56 -17.69
CA THR A 265 19.33 18.46 -17.41
C THR A 265 18.16 18.92 -16.53
N ALA A 266 18.44 19.70 -15.48
CA ALA A 266 17.44 20.28 -14.59
C ALA A 266 16.46 21.19 -15.34
N LYS A 267 16.97 22.00 -16.27
CA LYS A 267 16.15 22.87 -17.10
C LYS A 267 15.21 22.08 -18.01
N LYS A 268 15.66 20.97 -18.62
CA LYS A 268 14.79 20.10 -19.42
C LYS A 268 13.66 19.50 -18.60
N LEU A 269 13.96 19.07 -17.37
CA LEU A 269 12.96 18.51 -16.48
C LEU A 269 11.99 19.58 -15.92
N GLN A 270 12.49 20.81 -15.72
CA GLN A 270 11.66 21.96 -15.42
C GLN A 270 10.67 22.24 -16.55
N GLU A 271 11.15 22.34 -17.79
CA GLU A 271 10.30 22.58 -18.98
C GLU A 271 9.23 21.49 -19.13
N LEU A 272 9.58 20.22 -18.82
CA LEU A 272 8.63 19.11 -18.82
C LEU A 272 7.57 19.26 -17.73
N HIS A 273 7.96 19.60 -16.49
CA HIS A 273 7.03 19.78 -15.38
C HIS A 273 6.11 20.99 -15.59
N GLU A 274 6.62 22.10 -16.12
CA GLU A 274 5.84 23.32 -16.38
C GLU A 274 4.87 23.18 -17.57
N HIS A 275 4.95 22.08 -18.33
CA HIS A 275 4.02 21.81 -19.43
C HIS A 275 2.58 21.63 -18.93
N GLU A 276 1.60 22.16 -19.66
CA GLU A 276 0.19 22.24 -19.24
C GLU A 276 -0.40 20.89 -18.80
N HIS A 277 -0.03 19.80 -19.48
CA HIS A 277 -0.50 18.44 -19.18
C HIS A 277 0.19 17.77 -17.99
N PHE A 278 1.34 18.28 -17.52
CA PHE A 278 2.19 17.61 -16.52
C PHE A 278 2.43 18.44 -15.25
N GLN A 279 1.97 19.69 -15.22
CA GLN A 279 2.11 20.57 -14.06
C GLN A 279 1.48 20.04 -12.77
N GLU A 280 0.48 19.16 -12.87
CA GLU A 280 -0.15 18.47 -11.71
C GLU A 280 0.32 17.01 -11.55
N SER A 281 1.28 16.55 -12.35
CA SER A 281 1.84 15.20 -12.21
C SER A 281 2.73 15.13 -10.96
N GLU A 282 2.22 14.45 -9.93
CA GLU A 282 2.95 14.26 -8.67
C GLU A 282 4.26 13.48 -8.89
N GLU A 283 4.27 12.51 -9.81
CA GLU A 283 5.43 11.68 -10.17
C GLU A 283 6.54 12.52 -10.83
N ILE A 284 6.21 13.32 -11.85
CA ILE A 284 7.17 14.18 -12.53
C ILE A 284 7.69 15.25 -11.56
N ALA A 285 6.82 15.84 -10.72
CA ALA A 285 7.21 16.80 -9.71
C ALA A 285 8.17 16.20 -8.67
N PHE A 286 7.94 14.95 -8.26
CA PHE A 286 8.83 14.23 -7.35
C PHE A 286 10.21 13.98 -7.98
N ILE A 287 10.25 13.47 -9.20
CA ILE A 287 11.50 13.25 -9.96
C ILE A 287 12.25 14.57 -10.16
N TYR A 288 11.53 15.66 -10.45
CA TYR A 288 12.12 16.99 -10.58
C TYR A 288 12.72 17.47 -9.24
N GLY A 289 12.01 17.27 -8.13
CA GLY A 289 12.54 17.53 -6.79
C GLY A 289 13.83 16.78 -6.51
N MET A 290 13.90 15.48 -6.85
CA MET A 290 15.11 14.67 -6.64
C MET A 290 16.29 15.18 -7.44
N LEU A 291 16.08 15.49 -8.72
CA LEU A 291 17.14 16.08 -9.56
C LEU A 291 17.61 17.43 -9.00
N LEU A 292 16.69 18.30 -8.55
CA LEU A 292 17.05 19.56 -7.93
C LEU A 292 17.85 19.39 -6.63
N ALA A 293 17.59 18.35 -5.84
CA ALA A 293 18.38 18.04 -4.66
C ALA A 293 19.82 17.64 -5.04
N ILE A 294 20.01 16.86 -6.11
CA ILE A 294 21.34 16.54 -6.67
C ILE A 294 22.04 17.82 -7.12
N LEU A 295 21.33 18.69 -7.87
CA LEU A 295 21.86 19.96 -8.35
C LEU A 295 22.29 20.86 -7.19
N PHE A 296 21.46 20.98 -6.15
CA PHE A 296 21.76 21.78 -4.96
C PHE A 296 23.09 21.38 -4.29
N ASN A 297 23.35 20.08 -4.22
CA ASN A 297 24.58 19.55 -3.62
C ASN A 297 25.85 19.90 -4.44
N HIS A 298 25.71 20.07 -5.77
CA HIS A 298 26.81 20.45 -6.66
C HIS A 298 27.00 21.97 -6.79
N GLN A 299 25.96 22.77 -6.59
CA GLN A 299 26.04 24.23 -6.64
C GLN A 299 26.97 24.75 -5.53
N THR A 300 27.81 25.73 -5.84
CA THR A 300 28.64 26.43 -4.84
C THR A 300 28.19 27.86 -4.57
N GLU A 301 27.56 28.49 -5.55
CA GLU A 301 27.07 29.86 -5.45
C GLU A 301 25.79 29.96 -4.61
N LEU A 302 25.76 30.93 -3.71
CA LEU A 302 24.65 31.10 -2.77
C LEU A 302 23.33 31.47 -3.49
N SER A 303 23.40 32.31 -4.52
CA SER A 303 22.23 32.75 -5.28
C SER A 303 21.55 31.59 -6.01
N GLU A 304 22.34 30.69 -6.60
CA GLU A 304 21.85 29.50 -7.32
C GLU A 304 21.19 28.54 -6.32
N ARG A 305 21.85 28.25 -5.20
CA ARG A 305 21.28 27.44 -4.11
C ARG A 305 19.96 28.00 -3.58
N GLN A 306 19.85 29.32 -3.43
CA GLN A 306 18.61 29.97 -3.01
C GLN A 306 17.49 29.80 -4.03
N GLN A 307 17.79 29.88 -5.32
CA GLN A 307 16.81 29.64 -6.38
C GLN A 307 16.33 28.19 -6.36
N THR A 308 17.24 27.22 -6.35
CA THR A 308 16.92 25.78 -6.26
C THR A 308 16.05 25.48 -5.03
N THR A 309 16.42 26.04 -3.88
CA THR A 309 15.65 25.90 -2.62
C THR A 309 14.22 26.40 -2.75
N LYS A 310 14.03 27.56 -3.39
CA LYS A 310 12.70 28.14 -3.61
C LYS A 310 11.83 27.23 -4.48
N ILE A 311 12.41 26.61 -5.50
CA ILE A 311 11.70 25.69 -6.39
C ILE A 311 11.29 24.45 -5.61
N ILE A 312 12.22 23.78 -4.91
CA ILE A 312 11.90 22.58 -4.11
C ILE A 312 10.82 22.86 -3.07
N LYS A 313 10.86 24.02 -2.39
CA LYS A 313 9.81 24.44 -1.45
C LYS A 313 8.44 24.58 -2.10
N THR A 314 8.41 25.09 -3.33
CA THR A 314 7.16 25.25 -4.10
C THR A 314 6.59 23.90 -4.47
N LEU A 315 7.43 22.99 -5.00
CA LEU A 315 7.04 21.61 -5.30
C LEU A 315 6.52 20.88 -4.06
N TYR A 316 7.24 20.96 -2.93
CA TYR A 316 6.78 20.33 -1.69
C TYR A 316 5.45 20.92 -1.22
N LYS A 317 5.24 22.24 -1.30
CA LYS A 317 3.97 22.84 -0.88
C LYS A 317 2.78 22.31 -1.70
N GLN A 318 2.98 22.12 -3.01
CA GLN A 318 1.93 21.62 -3.90
C GLN A 318 1.72 20.11 -3.76
N PHE A 319 2.81 19.33 -3.68
CA PHE A 319 2.79 17.86 -3.74
C PHE A 319 3.17 17.17 -2.41
N SER A 320 3.07 17.88 -1.28
CA SER A 320 3.53 17.39 0.04
C SER A 320 2.99 16.00 0.38
N LYS A 321 1.71 15.73 0.10
CA LYS A 321 1.08 14.44 0.39
C LYS A 321 1.79 13.29 -0.33
N PHE A 322 2.00 13.44 -1.64
CA PHE A 322 2.70 12.44 -2.46
C PHE A 322 4.16 12.30 -2.05
N MET A 323 4.86 13.41 -1.81
CA MET A 323 6.26 13.37 -1.35
C MET A 323 6.40 12.67 0.01
N ILE A 324 5.52 12.98 0.97
CA ILE A 324 5.51 12.33 2.29
C ILE A 324 5.23 10.83 2.13
N GLN A 325 4.30 10.42 1.26
CA GLN A 325 4.05 9.01 0.98
C GLN A 325 5.32 8.30 0.46
N ASN A 326 6.01 8.88 -0.51
CA ASN A 326 7.25 8.31 -1.03
C ASN A 326 8.35 8.24 0.04
N PHE A 327 8.43 9.23 0.94
CA PHE A 327 9.35 9.19 2.07
C PHE A 327 8.97 8.11 3.09
N ASP A 328 7.67 7.90 3.31
CA ASP A 328 7.16 6.85 4.18
C ASP A 328 7.55 5.47 3.62
N ASP A 329 7.41 5.27 2.30
CA ASP A 329 7.80 4.05 1.59
C ASP A 329 9.32 3.83 1.59
N LEU A 330 10.11 4.90 1.37
CA LEU A 330 11.58 4.91 1.50
C LEU A 330 12.01 4.43 2.90
N PHE A 331 11.39 4.96 3.95
CA PHE A 331 11.67 4.58 5.34
C PHE A 331 11.23 3.17 5.69
N PHE A 332 10.38 2.51 4.90
CA PHE A 332 9.93 1.16 5.22
C PHE A 332 10.62 0.08 4.38
N SER A 333 10.69 0.29 3.07
CA SER A 333 11.18 -0.70 2.10
C SER A 333 12.70 -0.91 2.14
N ASN A 334 13.47 0.14 2.44
CA ASN A 334 14.93 0.07 2.38
C ASN A 334 15.55 -0.42 3.69
N GLU A 335 16.63 -1.20 3.60
CA GLU A 335 17.44 -1.59 4.76
C GLU A 335 18.21 -0.41 5.34
N ASN A 336 18.62 0.54 4.49
CA ASN A 336 19.27 1.78 4.86
C ASN A 336 18.70 2.94 4.06
N VAL A 337 17.98 3.83 4.74
CA VAL A 337 17.37 5.03 4.14
C VAL A 337 18.41 5.90 3.44
N CYS A 338 19.64 5.99 3.97
CA CYS A 338 20.65 6.93 3.48
C CYS A 338 21.31 6.53 2.15
N ASP A 339 21.08 5.31 1.67
CA ASP A 339 21.72 4.78 0.46
C ASP A 339 20.85 4.95 -0.79
N SER A 340 19.59 5.37 -0.64
CA SER A 340 18.67 5.61 -1.76
C SER A 340 18.83 7.01 -2.32
N GLU A 341 18.53 7.20 -3.60
CA GLU A 341 18.64 8.50 -4.26
C GLU A 341 17.51 9.45 -3.81
N GLU A 342 16.34 8.90 -3.49
CA GLU A 342 15.19 9.59 -2.89
C GLU A 342 15.55 10.26 -1.55
N TYR A 343 16.53 9.71 -0.83
CA TYR A 343 17.01 10.27 0.43
C TYR A 343 17.58 11.69 0.27
N MET A 344 18.17 12.02 -0.88
CA MET A 344 18.71 13.37 -1.10
C MET A 344 17.60 14.43 -1.01
N LEU A 345 16.46 14.17 -1.67
CA LEU A 345 15.30 15.06 -1.59
C LEU A 345 14.71 15.07 -0.18
N PHE A 346 14.56 13.90 0.46
CA PHE A 346 14.07 13.81 1.84
C PHE A 346 14.94 14.64 2.80
N ASN A 347 16.26 14.43 2.77
CA ASN A 347 17.21 15.12 3.65
C ASN A 347 17.21 16.63 3.38
N PHE A 348 17.10 17.06 2.12
CA PHE A 348 16.93 18.46 1.77
C PHE A 348 15.68 19.07 2.42
N ILE A 349 14.52 18.45 2.21
CA ILE A 349 13.22 18.92 2.73
C ILE A 349 13.21 18.92 4.26
N LEU A 350 13.83 17.91 4.87
CA LEU A 350 14.03 17.81 6.32
C LEU A 350 14.90 18.96 6.86
N ARG A 351 16.03 19.28 6.20
CA ARG A 351 16.93 20.39 6.56
C ARG A 351 16.24 21.74 6.47
N GLU A 352 15.43 21.93 5.44
CA GLU A 352 14.62 23.14 5.24
C GLU A 352 13.45 23.25 6.23
N GLY A 353 13.23 22.23 7.08
CA GLY A 353 12.21 22.25 8.11
C GLY A 353 10.79 22.15 7.61
N LEU A 354 10.61 21.58 6.41
CA LEU A 354 9.31 21.43 5.79
C LEU A 354 8.53 20.23 6.37
N LEU A 355 9.24 19.32 7.07
CA LEU A 355 8.68 18.13 7.71
C LEU A 355 8.31 18.32 9.20
N ASN A 356 8.34 19.54 9.74
CA ASN A 356 8.12 19.76 11.19
C ASN A 356 6.69 19.41 11.65
N ASN A 357 5.74 19.37 10.73
CA ASN A 357 4.35 19.00 11.00
C ASN A 357 4.06 17.53 10.65
N THR A 358 5.10 16.75 10.34
CA THR A 358 5.01 15.33 10.00
C THR A 358 5.81 14.50 11.00
N LYS A 359 5.71 13.17 10.93
CA LYS A 359 6.40 12.24 11.83
C LYS A 359 7.92 12.42 11.88
N TYR A 360 8.49 13.04 10.86
CA TYR A 360 9.91 13.33 10.75
C TYR A 360 10.36 14.58 11.52
N ALA A 361 9.46 15.28 12.22
CA ALA A 361 9.80 16.47 13.01
C ALA A 361 10.93 16.22 14.02
N ILE A 362 10.93 15.04 14.65
CA ILE A 362 11.95 14.61 15.60
C ILE A 362 13.36 14.60 14.98
N LEU A 363 13.45 14.27 13.68
CA LEU A 363 14.70 14.22 12.95
C LEU A 363 15.29 15.61 12.68
N GLN A 364 14.46 16.66 12.68
CA GLN A 364 14.89 18.01 12.30
C GLN A 364 15.95 18.55 13.27
N THR A 365 15.77 18.28 14.57
CA THR A 365 16.71 18.67 15.62
C THR A 365 18.05 17.99 15.42
N TRP A 366 18.06 16.72 14.99
CA TRP A 366 19.29 15.96 14.78
C TRP A 366 20.02 16.42 13.51
N VAL A 367 19.28 16.65 12.43
CA VAL A 367 19.81 17.13 11.15
C VAL A 367 20.47 18.52 11.24
N LYS A 368 19.98 19.40 12.13
CA LYS A 368 20.64 20.69 12.43
C LYS A 368 21.95 20.54 13.20
N ARG A 369 22.07 19.49 14.02
CA ARG A 369 23.24 19.25 14.90
C ARG A 369 24.35 18.49 14.18
N TYR A 370 23.99 17.55 13.32
CA TYR A 370 24.93 16.65 12.66
C TYR A 370 25.10 16.99 11.17
N LYS A 371 26.33 16.82 10.67
CA LYS A 371 26.63 16.97 9.23
C LYS A 371 25.88 15.90 8.43
N GLU A 372 25.59 16.21 7.18
CA GLU A 372 24.85 15.36 6.23
C GLU A 372 25.45 13.95 6.09
N ASP A 373 26.77 13.85 5.95
CA ASP A 373 27.48 12.57 5.84
C ASP A 373 28.00 12.01 7.16
N SER A 374 27.51 12.50 8.29
CA SER A 374 27.95 11.96 9.58
C SER A 374 27.42 10.55 9.79
N SER A 375 28.30 9.63 10.18
CA SER A 375 27.91 8.28 10.57
C SER A 375 26.92 8.31 11.75
N GLU A 376 27.01 9.34 12.61
CA GLU A 376 26.05 9.56 13.69
C GLU A 376 24.61 9.76 13.17
N LEU A 377 24.39 10.65 12.20
CA LEU A 377 23.05 10.91 11.66
C LEU A 377 22.50 9.68 10.95
N ARG A 378 23.32 9.01 10.13
CA ARG A 378 22.91 7.77 9.43
C ARG A 378 22.49 6.68 10.41
N ASN A 379 23.21 6.53 11.52
CA ASN A 379 22.85 5.56 12.56
C ASN A 379 21.56 5.96 13.30
N LEU A 380 21.37 7.24 13.63
CA LEU A 380 20.11 7.72 14.25
C LEU A 380 18.90 7.49 13.35
N LEU A 381 19.02 7.75 12.05
CA LEU A 381 17.96 7.48 11.08
C LEU A 381 17.63 5.99 11.02
N SER A 382 18.65 5.11 11.03
CA SER A 382 18.46 3.65 11.06
C SER A 382 17.77 3.19 12.35
N ILE A 383 18.18 3.71 13.50
CA ILE A 383 17.55 3.42 14.80
C ILE A 383 16.08 3.85 14.78
N TYR A 384 15.81 5.09 14.36
CA TYR A 384 14.45 5.60 14.26
C TYR A 384 13.59 4.74 13.31
N GLN A 385 14.14 4.35 12.16
CA GLN A 385 13.48 3.46 11.21
C GLN A 385 13.07 2.12 11.84
N LEU A 386 13.98 1.46 12.55
CA LEU A 386 13.72 0.20 13.25
C LEU A 386 12.66 0.35 14.33
N VAL A 387 12.75 1.40 15.16
CA VAL A 387 11.75 1.71 16.19
C VAL A 387 10.37 1.89 15.58
N GLN A 388 10.26 2.60 14.46
CA GLN A 388 9.00 2.82 13.78
C GLN A 388 8.42 1.52 13.19
N LYS A 389 9.27 0.65 12.61
CA LYS A 389 8.88 -0.68 12.14
C LYS A 389 8.34 -1.54 13.29
N ILE A 390 9.04 -1.57 14.42
CA ILE A 390 8.61 -2.27 15.65
C ILE A 390 7.24 -1.73 16.11
N LYS A 391 7.10 -0.40 16.19
CA LYS A 391 5.85 0.24 16.61
C LYS A 391 4.66 -0.14 15.72
N TYR A 392 4.88 -0.21 14.42
CA TYR A 392 3.87 -0.65 13.45
C TYR A 392 3.48 -2.11 13.66
N GLN A 393 4.47 -3.01 13.82
CA GLN A 393 4.21 -4.43 14.05
C GLN A 393 3.44 -4.68 15.35
N LEU A 394 3.67 -3.87 16.38
CA LEU A 394 2.90 -3.89 17.63
C LEU A 394 1.48 -3.32 17.48
N GLY A 395 1.20 -2.58 16.42
CA GLY A 395 -0.14 -2.10 16.10
C GLY A 395 -1.09 -3.25 15.78
N LEU A 396 -2.35 -3.11 16.18
CA LEU A 396 -3.41 -4.08 15.88
C LEU A 396 -3.92 -3.90 14.43
N LYS A 397 -3.76 -4.92 13.57
CA LYS A 397 -3.91 -4.81 12.11
C LYS A 397 -5.34 -5.09 11.65
N ASP A 398 -5.59 -4.77 10.39
CA ASP A 398 -6.88 -4.96 9.73
C ASP A 398 -7.12 -6.42 9.28
N GLU A 399 -6.05 -7.17 9.01
CA GLU A 399 -6.09 -8.60 8.66
C GLU A 399 -6.63 -9.47 9.80
N ASP A 400 -6.56 -8.96 11.04
CA ASP A 400 -7.12 -9.57 12.24
C ASP A 400 -8.66 -9.55 12.28
N LYS A 401 -9.34 -8.89 11.32
CA LYS A 401 -10.82 -8.76 11.26
C LYS A 401 -11.58 -10.10 11.24
N ASN A 402 -10.92 -11.19 10.88
CA ASN A 402 -11.53 -12.52 10.91
C ASN A 402 -11.58 -13.12 12.34
N GLN A 403 -10.93 -12.50 13.31
CA GLN A 403 -11.05 -12.81 14.73
C GLN A 403 -11.90 -11.72 15.39
N VAL A 404 -13.08 -12.09 15.91
CA VAL A 404 -13.88 -11.18 16.74
C VAL A 404 -13.08 -10.91 18.02
N LEU A 405 -12.37 -9.78 18.07
CA LEU A 405 -11.48 -9.47 19.19
C LEU A 405 -12.33 -8.94 20.35
N LYS A 406 -12.56 -9.79 21.36
CA LYS A 406 -13.23 -9.40 22.59
C LYS A 406 -12.20 -8.90 23.60
N PHE A 407 -12.29 -7.61 23.97
CA PHE A 407 -11.43 -7.01 24.99
C PHE A 407 -12.22 -6.03 25.87
N GLY A 408 -11.70 -5.79 27.06
CA GLY A 408 -12.37 -4.91 28.02
C GLY A 408 -11.44 -4.20 28.99
N HIS A 409 -12.05 -3.27 29.74
CA HIS A 409 -11.40 -2.42 30.73
C HIS A 409 -12.00 -2.68 32.11
N TYR A 410 -11.18 -3.11 33.07
CA TYR A 410 -11.61 -3.28 34.47
C TYR A 410 -11.56 -1.92 35.19
N THR A 411 -12.65 -1.56 35.87
CA THR A 411 -12.76 -0.29 36.59
C THR A 411 -13.72 -0.37 37.77
N LYS A 412 -13.78 0.70 38.55
CA LYS A 412 -14.67 0.79 39.72
C LYS A 412 -16.11 1.07 39.28
N GLY A 413 -17.07 0.63 40.08
CA GLY A 413 -18.49 0.97 39.87
C GLY A 413 -18.74 2.48 39.86
N SER A 414 -18.03 3.26 40.67
CA SER A 414 -18.12 4.72 40.66
C SER A 414 -17.63 5.33 39.34
N THR A 415 -16.61 4.75 38.71
CA THR A 415 -16.13 5.20 37.40
C THR A 415 -17.15 4.90 36.30
N LEU A 416 -17.82 3.74 36.37
CA LEU A 416 -18.93 3.43 35.47
C LEU A 416 -20.02 4.50 35.57
N GLN A 417 -20.40 4.95 36.78
CA GLN A 417 -21.40 6.02 36.93
C GLN A 417 -20.97 7.29 36.19
N ILE A 418 -19.71 7.73 36.35
CA ILE A 418 -19.17 8.89 35.63
C ILE A 418 -19.26 8.72 34.10
N MET A 419 -19.13 7.49 33.58
CA MET A 419 -19.27 7.23 32.15
C MET A 419 -20.73 7.26 31.67
N LEU A 420 -21.67 6.90 32.55
CA LEU A 420 -23.11 6.90 32.28
C LEU A 420 -23.79 8.26 32.58
N ASP A 421 -23.10 9.15 33.29
CA ASP A 421 -23.57 10.50 33.60
C ASP A 421 -24.00 11.24 32.33
N GLN A 422 -25.12 11.97 32.43
CA GLN A 422 -25.71 12.74 31.34
C GLN A 422 -25.34 14.21 31.50
N GLU A 423 -24.96 14.89 30.40
CA GLU A 423 -24.76 16.33 30.43
C GLU A 423 -26.10 17.06 30.65
N GLU A 424 -26.21 17.87 31.71
CA GLU A 424 -27.37 18.74 31.98
C GLU A 424 -27.42 19.97 31.04
N ASN A 425 -27.08 19.82 29.76
CA ASN A 425 -27.12 20.92 28.81
C ASN A 425 -28.59 21.22 28.41
N GLU A 426 -29.11 22.39 28.80
CA GLU A 426 -30.51 22.83 28.56
C GLU A 426 -30.96 22.77 27.09
N LYS A 427 -30.03 22.67 26.13
CA LYS A 427 -30.28 22.63 24.67
C LYS A 427 -30.35 21.21 24.04
N LYS A 428 -30.04 20.13 24.76
CA LYS A 428 -30.04 18.73 24.25
C LYS A 428 -30.99 17.80 25.02
N LYS A 429 -32.15 18.30 25.43
CA LYS A 429 -33.09 17.60 26.35
C LYS A 429 -33.84 16.38 25.78
N SER A 430 -33.59 15.92 24.55
CA SER A 430 -34.48 14.96 23.87
C SER A 430 -33.96 13.54 23.66
N THR A 431 -32.69 13.21 23.98
CA THR A 431 -32.16 11.84 23.78
C THR A 431 -31.11 11.46 24.83
N PHE A 432 -31.35 10.35 25.53
CA PHE A 432 -30.39 9.73 26.44
C PHE A 432 -29.33 8.96 25.64
N SER A 433 -28.04 9.10 26.00
CA SER A 433 -26.96 8.35 25.35
C SER A 433 -25.71 8.31 26.22
N VAL A 434 -24.84 7.31 26.04
CA VAL A 434 -23.53 7.28 26.71
C VAL A 434 -22.64 8.40 26.16
N ALA A 435 -22.47 9.47 26.95
CA ALA A 435 -21.66 10.64 26.57
C ALA A 435 -20.31 10.71 27.31
N GLY A 436 -20.09 9.83 28.30
CA GLY A 436 -18.87 9.82 29.09
C GLY A 436 -17.62 9.56 28.26
N LYS A 437 -16.57 10.34 28.55
CA LYS A 437 -15.24 10.19 27.95
C LYS A 437 -14.30 9.46 28.90
N THR A 438 -13.56 8.48 28.40
CA THR A 438 -12.53 7.84 29.23
C THR A 438 -11.25 8.66 29.28
N ARG A 439 -10.49 8.41 30.34
CA ARG A 439 -9.25 9.11 30.68
C ARG A 439 -8.06 8.21 30.37
N LEU A 440 -7.07 8.78 29.69
CA LEU A 440 -5.74 8.23 29.58
C LEU A 440 -4.90 8.90 30.65
N TYR A 441 -4.39 8.12 31.61
CA TYR A 441 -3.57 8.63 32.70
C TYR A 441 -2.09 8.65 32.30
N ASN A 442 -1.30 9.51 32.94
CA ASN A 442 0.13 9.58 32.70
C ASN A 442 0.80 8.21 32.93
N ALA A 443 1.75 7.85 32.07
CA ALA A 443 2.43 6.56 32.12
C ALA A 443 3.16 6.30 33.45
N ASN A 444 3.61 7.35 34.15
CA ASN A 444 4.28 7.20 35.45
C ASN A 444 3.34 6.75 36.58
N TYR A 445 2.02 6.69 36.35
CA TYR A 445 1.04 6.26 37.36
C TYR A 445 0.65 4.79 37.22
N MET A 446 1.23 4.06 36.27
CA MET A 446 0.93 2.65 36.07
C MET A 446 1.45 1.81 37.24
N ASN A 447 0.75 0.71 37.51
CA ASN A 447 1.02 -0.13 38.69
C ASN A 447 2.25 -1.02 38.51
N ASP A 448 2.66 -1.28 37.26
CA ASP A 448 3.84 -2.11 36.97
C ASP A 448 5.12 -1.29 37.22
N PRO A 449 5.98 -1.70 38.18
CA PRO A 449 7.23 -0.99 38.47
C PRO A 449 8.29 -1.12 37.36
N GLU A 450 8.14 -2.06 36.42
CA GLU A 450 9.01 -2.25 35.26
C GLU A 450 8.49 -1.54 34.00
N GLU A 451 7.35 -0.85 34.12
CA GLU A 451 6.68 -0.16 33.04
C GLU A 451 7.59 0.87 32.37
N GLY A 452 7.85 0.67 31.08
CA GLY A 452 8.76 1.51 30.31
C GLY A 452 10.25 1.35 30.63
N ILE A 453 10.63 0.38 31.46
CA ILE A 453 12.03 0.04 31.78
C ILE A 453 12.47 -1.22 31.04
N VAL A 454 11.56 -2.18 30.82
CA VAL A 454 11.85 -3.47 30.15
C VAL A 454 12.61 -3.27 28.84
N ILE A 455 12.13 -2.36 27.97
CA ILE A 455 12.77 -2.08 26.69
C ILE A 455 14.18 -1.49 26.81
N GLU A 456 14.46 -0.69 27.84
CA GLU A 456 15.81 -0.16 28.09
C GLU A 456 16.75 -1.29 28.51
N GLN A 457 16.27 -2.20 29.36
CA GLN A 457 17.06 -3.34 29.84
C GLN A 457 17.41 -4.29 28.69
N ILE A 458 16.47 -4.63 27.82
CA ILE A 458 16.74 -5.57 26.71
C ILE A 458 17.67 -4.98 25.66
N LEU A 459 17.65 -3.65 25.50
CA LEU A 459 18.50 -2.92 24.57
C LEU A 459 19.84 -2.47 25.20
N GLY A 460 20.08 -2.78 26.48
CA GLY A 460 21.33 -2.43 27.16
C GLY A 460 21.53 -0.92 27.40
N LEU A 461 20.45 -0.16 27.52
CA LEU A 461 20.48 1.29 27.73
C LEU A 461 20.57 1.66 29.22
N ASP A 462 21.18 2.81 29.51
CA ASP A 462 21.23 3.34 30.88
C ASP A 462 19.82 3.60 31.41
N ARG A 463 19.52 3.08 32.60
CA ARG A 463 18.21 3.25 33.25
C ARG A 463 17.95 4.73 33.53
N ARG A 464 16.80 5.23 33.08
CA ARG A 464 16.34 6.59 33.38
C ARG A 464 16.03 6.79 34.87
N ASP A 465 16.10 8.03 35.34
CA ASP A 465 15.57 8.38 36.66
C ASP A 465 14.06 8.10 36.70
N ILE A 466 13.62 7.30 37.67
CA ILE A 466 12.21 6.92 37.88
C ILE A 466 11.35 8.17 38.15
N LEU A 467 11.95 9.25 38.64
CA LEU A 467 11.28 10.52 38.88
C LEU A 467 11.13 11.39 37.62
N GLU A 468 11.77 11.03 36.50
CA GLU A 468 11.61 11.80 35.27
C GLU A 468 10.18 11.66 34.74
N PRO A 469 9.50 12.80 34.47
CA PRO A 469 8.10 12.78 34.08
C PRO A 469 7.95 12.33 32.62
N SER A 470 7.01 11.42 32.36
CA SER A 470 6.65 11.01 31.01
C SER A 470 5.66 11.99 30.37
N SER A 471 5.80 12.22 29.06
CA SER A 471 4.79 12.93 28.26
C SER A 471 3.78 11.97 27.60
N TRP A 472 3.78 10.69 27.98
CA TRP A 472 2.78 9.73 27.53
C TRP A 472 1.64 9.56 28.50
N PHE A 473 0.46 9.45 27.90
CA PHE A 473 -0.78 9.11 28.54
C PHE A 473 -1.29 7.83 27.90
N LEU A 474 -1.71 6.87 28.72
CA LEU A 474 -2.15 5.58 28.22
C LEU A 474 -3.41 5.10 28.94
N MET A 475 -4.13 4.22 28.27
CA MET A 475 -5.23 3.45 28.82
C MET A 475 -5.08 2.01 28.36
N SER A 476 -5.21 1.10 29.31
CA SER A 476 -4.99 -0.33 29.14
C SER A 476 -6.30 -1.11 29.03
N PHE A 477 -6.27 -2.13 28.21
CA PHE A 477 -7.33 -3.12 28.01
C PHE A 477 -6.74 -4.52 28.03
N THR A 478 -7.61 -5.52 28.15
CA THR A 478 -7.23 -6.93 28.13
C THR A 478 -8.22 -7.75 27.34
N ASN A 479 -7.76 -8.80 26.65
CA ASN A 479 -8.66 -9.79 26.06
C ASN A 479 -9.20 -10.80 27.10
N LYS A 480 -8.69 -10.79 28.33
CA LYS A 480 -9.14 -11.62 29.46
C LYS A 480 -10.37 -11.01 30.15
N THR A 481 -11.48 -10.92 29.40
CA THR A 481 -12.76 -10.43 29.93
C THR A 481 -13.39 -11.48 30.84
N ASP A 482 -13.70 -11.10 32.09
CA ASP A 482 -14.16 -12.00 33.17
C ASP A 482 -13.12 -13.05 33.59
N ASP A 483 -11.99 -12.59 34.14
CA ASP A 483 -10.87 -13.43 34.59
C ASP A 483 -10.54 -13.19 36.07
N LEU A 484 -10.15 -14.25 36.79
CA LEU A 484 -9.90 -14.20 38.24
C LEU A 484 -8.73 -13.28 38.60
N ALA A 485 -7.62 -13.36 37.87
CA ALA A 485 -6.46 -12.53 38.13
C ALA A 485 -6.78 -11.06 37.86
N MET A 486 -7.50 -10.78 36.76
CA MET A 486 -7.92 -9.43 36.42
C MET A 486 -8.92 -8.84 37.44
N TRP A 487 -9.87 -9.64 37.94
CA TRP A 487 -10.76 -9.21 39.03
C TRP A 487 -10.01 -8.86 40.31
N SER A 488 -8.97 -9.63 40.64
CA SER A 488 -8.16 -9.43 41.85
C SER A 488 -7.32 -8.16 41.75
N GLN A 489 -6.65 -7.95 40.61
CA GLN A 489 -5.67 -6.87 40.46
C GLN A 489 -6.32 -5.54 40.06
N TYR A 490 -7.31 -5.58 39.14
CA TYR A 490 -7.86 -4.37 38.50
C TYR A 490 -9.36 -4.20 38.74
N GLY A 491 -10.05 -5.25 39.19
CA GLY A 491 -11.50 -5.27 39.39
C GLY A 491 -12.00 -4.74 40.74
N ASP A 492 -11.21 -3.91 41.44
CA ASP A 492 -11.56 -3.32 42.74
C ASP A 492 -11.94 -4.38 43.79
N ASP A 493 -11.08 -5.40 43.98
CA ASP A 493 -11.36 -6.57 44.84
C ASP A 493 -12.69 -7.24 44.43
N ALA A 494 -12.87 -7.48 43.13
CA ALA A 494 -14.08 -8.05 42.53
C ALA A 494 -15.39 -7.28 42.79
N LYS A 495 -15.33 -6.04 43.29
CA LYS A 495 -16.50 -5.15 43.51
C LYS A 495 -16.73 -4.17 42.37
N GLY A 496 -15.81 -4.11 41.40
CA GLY A 496 -15.89 -3.26 40.22
C GLY A 496 -16.67 -3.89 39.06
N VAL A 497 -16.39 -3.39 37.86
CA VAL A 497 -16.97 -3.85 36.60
C VAL A 497 -15.88 -4.05 35.55
N CYS A 498 -16.12 -4.93 34.57
CA CYS A 498 -15.34 -5.03 33.34
C CYS A 498 -16.21 -4.51 32.18
N LEU A 499 -15.73 -3.46 31.51
CA LEU A 499 -16.40 -2.85 30.37
C LEU A 499 -15.82 -3.46 29.10
N VAL A 500 -16.56 -4.37 28.45
CA VAL A 500 -16.20 -4.92 27.15
C VAL A 500 -16.58 -3.89 26.09
N LEU A 501 -15.62 -3.54 25.25
CA LEU A 501 -15.77 -2.44 24.30
C LEU A 501 -16.12 -2.97 22.92
N ARG A 502 -16.83 -2.14 22.14
CA ARG A 502 -17.09 -2.48 20.75
C ARG A 502 -15.82 -2.28 19.94
N GLU A 503 -15.47 -3.28 19.14
CA GLU A 503 -14.29 -3.26 18.29
C GLU A 503 -14.34 -2.10 17.28
N ASP A 504 -15.54 -1.75 16.81
CA ASP A 504 -15.78 -0.69 15.83
C ASP A 504 -15.65 0.74 16.40
N ASP A 505 -15.27 0.87 17.68
CA ASP A 505 -14.84 2.13 18.33
C ASP A 505 -13.36 2.46 18.06
N PHE A 506 -12.59 1.50 17.55
CA PHE A 506 -11.15 1.61 17.37
C PHE A 506 -10.73 1.50 15.91
N SER A 507 -9.68 2.24 15.56
CA SER A 507 -9.02 2.14 14.26
C SER A 507 -8.07 0.95 14.26
N ARG A 508 -7.93 0.33 13.09
CA ARG A 508 -6.93 -0.71 12.82
C ARG A 508 -5.81 -0.13 11.96
N PHE A 509 -4.61 -0.64 12.15
CA PHE A 509 -3.47 -0.30 11.30
C PHE A 509 -3.64 -0.96 9.94
N THR A 510 -3.75 -0.14 8.89
CA THR A 510 -3.81 -0.55 7.49
C THR A 510 -2.50 -0.29 6.77
N SER A 511 -1.75 0.71 7.24
CA SER A 511 -0.45 1.07 6.70
C SER A 511 0.41 1.73 7.76
N PHE A 512 1.70 1.89 7.48
CA PHE A 512 2.62 2.62 8.34
C PHE A 512 2.20 4.08 8.58
N ASN A 513 1.39 4.67 7.69
CA ASN A 513 0.90 6.03 7.82
C ASN A 513 -0.10 6.23 8.97
N ASP A 514 -0.59 5.13 9.51
CA ASP A 514 -1.47 5.08 10.68
C ASP A 514 -0.68 5.16 12.00
N VAL A 515 0.63 4.93 11.98
CA VAL A 515 1.50 5.01 13.15
C VAL A 515 1.49 6.43 13.70
N SER A 516 0.81 6.57 14.85
CA SER A 516 0.85 7.80 15.64
C SER A 516 2.29 8.09 16.07
N TRP A 517 2.68 9.36 16.07
CA TRP A 517 4.04 9.81 16.41
C TRP A 517 3.99 10.96 17.42
N ARG A 518 5.10 11.21 18.14
CA ARG A 518 5.21 12.32 19.08
C ARG A 518 5.15 13.68 18.39
N GLN A 519 3.95 14.26 18.35
CA GLN A 519 3.78 15.65 17.96
C GLN A 519 4.21 16.58 19.09
N GLU A 520 5.42 17.13 19.02
CA GLU A 520 5.66 18.46 19.61
C GLU A 520 4.76 19.44 18.85
N LYS A 521 3.56 19.73 19.36
CA LYS A 521 2.72 20.78 18.79
C LYS A 521 3.45 22.12 18.92
N ASN A 522 4.25 22.47 17.92
CA ASN A 522 4.56 23.85 17.62
C ASN A 522 3.27 24.45 17.02
N PHE A 523 2.73 25.47 17.68
CA PHE A 523 1.49 26.14 17.30
C PHE A 523 1.55 26.64 15.85
N LEU A 524 0.91 25.92 14.92
CA LEU A 524 0.38 26.48 13.68
C LEU A 524 -0.87 25.67 13.26
N GLU A 525 -2.04 26.31 13.35
CA GLU A 525 -3.35 25.79 12.95
C GLU A 525 -3.42 25.52 11.43
N PHE A 526 -2.90 24.38 10.97
CA PHE A 526 -3.13 23.90 9.59
C PHE A 526 -3.45 22.39 9.52
N SER A 527 -3.28 21.64 10.60
CA SER A 527 -3.29 20.16 10.62
C SER A 527 -4.70 19.53 10.56
N ASP A 528 -5.70 20.15 11.17
CA ASP A 528 -6.99 19.49 11.44
C ASP A 528 -7.85 19.24 10.17
N LYS A 529 -7.55 19.89 9.05
CA LYS A 529 -8.22 19.64 7.75
C LYS A 529 -7.64 18.44 6.99
N MET A 530 -6.39 18.05 7.24
CA MET A 530 -5.70 16.99 6.50
C MET A 530 -6.08 15.58 6.96
N TYR A 531 -6.45 15.44 8.24
CA TYR A 531 -6.91 14.16 8.81
C TYR A 531 -8.31 13.75 8.33
N LEU A 532 -9.17 14.71 7.93
CA LEU A 532 -10.51 14.41 7.43
C LEU A 532 -10.51 13.83 6.00
N LEU A 533 -9.52 14.18 5.16
CA LEU A 533 -9.42 13.71 3.77
C LEU A 533 -8.78 12.32 3.61
N LYS A 534 -8.12 11.78 4.65
CA LYS A 534 -7.47 10.45 4.60
C LYS A 534 -8.49 9.30 4.45
N SER A 535 -9.70 9.48 4.98
CA SER A 535 -10.74 8.45 5.02
C SER A 535 -11.29 8.05 3.64
N GLU A 536 -11.13 8.88 2.60
CA GLU A 536 -11.77 8.65 1.29
C GLU A 536 -10.82 8.09 0.22
N LEU A 537 -9.51 8.02 0.49
CA LEU A 537 -8.49 7.79 -0.56
C LEU A 537 -7.68 6.49 -0.44
N ASN A 538 -7.86 5.72 0.64
CA ASN A 538 -7.05 4.51 0.92
C ASN A 538 -7.41 3.26 0.09
N SER A 539 -8.28 3.35 -0.94
CA SER A 539 -8.70 2.18 -1.73
C SER A 539 -7.98 1.99 -3.07
N GLY A 540 -6.85 2.69 -3.34
CA GLY A 540 -6.30 2.81 -4.70
C GLY A 540 -4.88 2.28 -4.97
N PHE A 541 -4.08 1.91 -3.97
CA PHE A 541 -2.62 2.07 -4.11
C PHE A 541 -1.74 0.83 -4.35
N GLU A 542 -2.28 -0.37 -4.55
CA GLU A 542 -1.47 -1.57 -4.87
C GLU A 542 -1.48 -1.99 -6.36
N LYS A 543 -1.82 -1.09 -7.30
CA LYS A 543 -2.03 -1.48 -8.71
C LYS A 543 -1.17 -0.83 -9.79
N SER A 544 -0.14 -0.07 -9.45
CA SER A 544 0.61 0.69 -10.47
C SER A 544 1.88 0.01 -11.03
N ILE A 545 2.27 -1.19 -10.59
CA ILE A 545 3.42 -1.92 -11.19
C ILE A 545 3.01 -3.07 -12.12
N PHE A 546 1.74 -3.51 -12.09
CA PHE A 546 1.19 -4.45 -13.08
C PHE A 546 -0.28 -4.15 -13.35
N ARG A 547 -0.56 -3.12 -14.16
CA ARG A 547 -1.88 -3.00 -14.81
C ARG A 547 -1.78 -3.62 -16.19
N SER A 548 -2.28 -4.85 -16.32
CA SER A 548 -2.63 -5.40 -17.61
C SER A 548 -3.82 -4.60 -18.13
N GLU A 549 -3.56 -3.71 -19.07
CA GLU A 549 -4.61 -3.06 -19.86
C GLU A 549 -5.26 -4.11 -20.76
N SER A 550 -6.38 -4.65 -20.31
CA SER A 550 -7.41 -5.14 -21.21
C SER A 550 -8.63 -4.28 -20.97
N GLU A 551 -8.79 -3.23 -21.79
CA GLU A 551 -10.06 -2.74 -22.35
C GLU A 551 -9.88 -1.30 -22.87
N ASN A 552 -9.80 -1.18 -24.19
CA ASN A 552 -10.37 -0.14 -25.06
C ASN A 552 -10.18 -0.70 -26.48
N SER A 553 -11.17 -0.86 -27.35
CA SER A 553 -12.17 0.10 -27.81
C SER A 553 -13.19 -0.65 -28.69
N VAL A 554 -14.46 -0.25 -28.69
CA VAL A 554 -15.33 -0.18 -29.89
C VAL A 554 -16.42 0.86 -29.60
N ASP A 555 -16.46 1.92 -30.40
CA ASP A 555 -17.53 2.92 -30.47
C ASP A 555 -18.89 2.30 -30.81
N THR A 556 -19.96 2.74 -30.15
CA THR A 556 -21.28 3.03 -30.78
C THR A 556 -22.29 3.66 -29.80
N VAL A 557 -22.65 4.92 -30.10
CA VAL A 557 -23.94 5.65 -29.99
C VAL A 557 -25.06 5.15 -29.05
N ASN A 558 -25.47 6.05 -28.14
CA ASN A 558 -26.76 6.31 -27.45
C ASN A 558 -27.79 5.18 -27.24
N ASP A 559 -28.22 4.95 -25.99
CA ASP A 559 -29.63 5.18 -25.57
C ASP A 559 -29.80 5.24 -24.04
N GLU A 560 -30.79 6.01 -23.59
CA GLU A 560 -31.22 6.22 -22.20
C GLU A 560 -31.75 4.94 -21.55
N GLY A 561 -31.52 4.73 -20.25
CA GLY A 561 -32.21 3.65 -19.54
C GLY A 561 -31.69 3.25 -18.16
N THR A 562 -32.08 4.04 -17.15
CA THR A 562 -32.40 3.62 -15.77
C THR A 562 -31.28 3.02 -14.90
N GLU A 563 -30.70 3.89 -14.07
CA GLU A 563 -29.91 3.52 -12.88
C GLU A 563 -30.71 2.63 -11.92
N PRO A 564 -30.15 1.51 -11.42
CA PRO A 564 -30.65 0.88 -10.21
C PRO A 564 -30.06 1.60 -8.99
N ASN A 565 -30.94 2.33 -8.31
CA ASN A 565 -30.73 2.98 -7.01
C ASN A 565 -29.76 2.20 -6.10
N SER A 566 -28.57 2.77 -5.88
CA SER A 566 -27.76 2.44 -4.72
C SER A 566 -28.52 2.92 -3.48
N VAL A 567 -28.92 1.95 -2.67
CA VAL A 567 -29.45 2.20 -1.33
C VAL A 567 -28.39 3.03 -0.60
N LYS A 568 -28.74 4.28 -0.30
CA LYS A 568 -27.99 5.17 0.58
C LYS A 568 -27.69 4.42 1.86
N LYS A 569 -26.47 3.95 2.03
CA LYS A 569 -25.90 3.75 3.35
C LYS A 569 -25.56 5.14 3.84
N ASP A 570 -26.34 5.63 4.79
CA ASP A 570 -26.03 6.82 5.57
C ASP A 570 -24.61 6.69 6.09
N SER A 571 -23.70 7.49 5.51
CA SER A 571 -22.33 7.62 5.97
C SER A 571 -22.33 8.58 7.15
N ASP A 572 -22.68 8.08 8.33
CA ASP A 572 -22.30 8.75 9.56
C ASP A 572 -20.76 8.71 9.63
N SER A 573 -20.15 9.87 9.39
CA SER A 573 -18.72 10.10 9.43
C SER A 573 -18.15 9.75 10.82
N LYS A 574 -17.59 8.55 10.99
CA LYS A 574 -16.80 8.18 12.17
C LYS A 574 -15.44 8.89 12.11
N GLY A 575 -15.37 10.10 12.64
CA GLY A 575 -14.12 10.84 12.80
C GLY A 575 -13.23 10.30 13.92
N ASN A 576 -11.92 10.12 13.64
CA ASN A 576 -10.82 9.84 14.57
C ASN A 576 -11.10 8.78 15.66
N SER A 577 -11.22 7.50 15.29
CA SER A 577 -11.11 6.39 16.23
C SER A 577 -9.66 6.20 16.70
N ASP A 578 -9.47 5.91 17.99
CA ASP A 578 -8.14 5.67 18.58
C ASP A 578 -7.56 4.34 18.05
N TYR A 579 -6.24 4.25 17.90
CA TYR A 579 -5.56 3.02 17.49
C TYR A 579 -5.16 2.19 18.70
N LEU A 580 -5.22 0.86 18.57
CA LEU A 580 -4.82 -0.10 19.59
C LEU A 580 -3.44 -0.68 19.30
N TYR A 581 -2.59 -0.69 20.31
CA TYR A 581 -1.31 -1.38 20.30
C TYR A 581 -1.38 -2.63 21.18
N ARG A 582 -0.77 -3.71 20.74
CA ARG A 582 -0.58 -4.98 21.46
C ARG A 582 0.71 -4.91 22.26
N ILE A 583 0.72 -5.44 23.49
CA ILE A 583 1.93 -5.47 24.32
C ILE A 583 2.72 -6.74 24.06
N ALA A 584 4.01 -6.56 23.76
CA ALA A 584 4.95 -7.67 23.62
C ALA A 584 5.57 -8.03 24.98
N TYR A 585 5.68 -9.33 25.25
CA TYR A 585 6.18 -9.85 26.52
C TYR A 585 7.56 -10.48 26.33
N VAL A 586 8.54 -10.04 27.11
CA VAL A 586 9.95 -10.46 26.98
C VAL A 586 10.23 -11.65 27.91
N LYS A 587 10.74 -12.77 27.36
CA LYS A 587 11.06 -14.00 28.11
C LYS A 587 12.35 -13.91 28.93
N ASN A 588 13.43 -13.48 28.29
CA ASN A 588 14.76 -13.45 28.88
C ASN A 588 15.64 -12.39 28.20
N ILE A 589 16.65 -11.90 28.92
CA ILE A 589 17.66 -10.94 28.43
C ILE A 589 18.95 -11.73 28.17
N GLY A 590 19.00 -12.44 27.05
CA GLY A 590 20.18 -13.18 26.57
C GLY A 590 21.05 -12.36 25.61
N GLU A 591 21.91 -13.05 24.85
CA GLU A 591 22.57 -12.45 23.68
C GLU A 591 21.53 -11.99 22.66
N ASP A 592 20.55 -12.84 22.35
CA ASP A 592 19.39 -12.51 21.52
C ASP A 592 18.15 -12.21 22.37
N ILE A 593 17.34 -11.27 21.91
CA ILE A 593 16.05 -10.90 22.51
C ILE A 593 15.01 -11.93 22.06
N GLU A 594 14.34 -12.55 23.04
CA GLU A 594 13.25 -13.51 22.84
C GLU A 594 11.93 -12.98 23.42
N LEU A 595 10.85 -13.13 22.65
CA LEU A 595 9.50 -12.75 23.01
C LEU A 595 8.62 -13.98 23.27
N GLU A 596 7.61 -13.81 24.13
CA GLU A 596 6.56 -14.79 24.35
C GLU A 596 5.41 -14.54 23.38
N GLN A 597 5.03 -15.58 22.65
CA GLN A 597 3.83 -15.56 21.83
C GLN A 597 2.58 -15.59 22.71
N THR A 598 1.68 -14.64 22.51
CA THR A 598 0.36 -14.60 23.15
C THR A 598 -0.76 -14.79 22.13
N GLU A 599 -2.01 -14.85 22.61
CA GLU A 599 -3.20 -14.96 21.75
C GLU A 599 -3.39 -13.74 20.82
N LEU A 600 -2.68 -12.63 21.07
CA LEU A 600 -2.77 -11.41 20.26
C LEU A 600 -1.80 -11.40 19.07
N PHE A 601 -0.87 -12.35 18.99
CA PHE A 601 0.17 -12.39 17.94
C PHE A 601 0.23 -13.75 17.25
N GLU A 602 0.40 -13.73 15.93
CA GLU A 602 0.78 -14.92 15.18
C GLU A 602 2.28 -15.23 15.38
N GLU A 603 2.66 -16.49 15.17
CA GLU A 603 4.06 -16.95 15.33
C GLU A 603 5.00 -16.15 14.42
N SER A 604 4.61 -15.94 13.16
CA SER A 604 5.39 -15.14 12.21
C SER A 604 5.56 -13.67 12.59
N GLU A 605 4.58 -13.08 13.29
CA GLU A 605 4.69 -11.70 13.77
C GLU A 605 5.71 -11.58 14.91
N ILE A 606 5.75 -12.58 15.79
CA ILE A 606 6.73 -12.65 16.88
C ILE A 606 8.15 -12.82 16.32
N GLU A 607 8.34 -13.74 15.37
CA GLU A 607 9.64 -13.94 14.71
C GLU A 607 10.14 -12.64 14.03
N GLU A 608 9.25 -11.90 13.36
CA GLU A 608 9.61 -10.62 12.75
C GLU A 608 9.96 -9.55 13.79
N LEU A 609 9.18 -9.45 14.89
CA LEU A 609 9.45 -8.53 15.99
C LEU A 609 10.80 -8.81 16.67
N GLU A 610 11.12 -10.07 16.94
CA GLU A 610 12.42 -10.49 17.50
C GLU A 610 13.57 -10.08 16.56
N LYS A 611 13.44 -10.35 15.26
CA LYS A 611 14.44 -9.94 14.26
C LYS A 611 14.66 -8.42 14.26
N LEU A 612 13.59 -7.63 14.32
CA LEU A 612 13.67 -6.16 14.36
C LEU A 612 14.32 -5.66 15.65
N LEU A 613 13.99 -6.26 16.80
CA LEU A 613 14.57 -5.91 18.10
C LEU A 613 16.06 -6.24 18.18
N ASN A 614 16.47 -7.40 17.68
CA ASN A 614 17.89 -7.77 17.63
C ASN A 614 18.67 -6.84 16.69
N SER A 615 18.10 -6.51 15.53
CA SER A 615 18.68 -5.51 14.61
C SER A 615 18.83 -4.14 15.28
N LEU A 616 17.85 -3.73 16.10
CA LEU A 616 17.91 -2.48 16.88
C LEU A 616 19.01 -2.53 17.93
N LYS A 617 19.12 -3.63 18.69
CA LYS A 617 20.18 -3.86 19.68
C LYS A 617 21.57 -3.76 19.06
N GLU A 618 21.82 -4.41 17.91
CA GLU A 618 23.09 -4.34 17.19
C GLU A 618 23.46 -2.90 16.75
N LYS A 619 22.47 -2.12 16.29
CA LYS A 619 22.68 -0.71 15.91
C LYS A 619 22.98 0.19 17.11
N LEU A 620 22.37 -0.09 18.25
CA LEU A 620 22.64 0.60 19.51
C LEU A 620 24.04 0.26 20.04
N ASP A 621 24.43 -1.01 20.03
CA ASP A 621 25.78 -1.45 20.43
C ASP A 621 26.86 -0.80 19.55
N SER A 622 26.61 -0.70 18.25
CA SER A 622 27.48 0.01 17.31
C SER A 622 27.58 1.51 17.63
N GLY A 623 26.47 2.14 18.06
CA GLY A 623 26.37 3.55 18.43
C GLY A 623 26.86 3.90 19.83
N SER A 624 26.91 2.93 20.75
CA SER A 624 27.33 3.07 22.17
C SER A 624 28.76 3.60 22.34
N LYS A 625 29.58 3.51 21.28
CA LYS A 625 30.93 4.10 21.22
C LYS A 625 30.90 5.64 21.28
N VAL A 626 29.77 6.28 20.96
CA VAL A 626 29.60 7.74 20.96
C VAL A 626 28.97 8.20 22.28
N ARG A 627 29.81 8.59 23.25
CA ARG A 627 29.38 9.07 24.58
C ARG A 627 28.89 10.52 24.64
N LYS A 628 28.65 11.17 23.49
CA LYS A 628 28.17 12.57 23.46
C LYS A 628 26.73 12.59 24.00
N LYS A 629 26.49 13.36 25.08
CA LYS A 629 25.16 13.48 25.72
C LYS A 629 24.01 13.68 24.72
N ASN A 630 24.15 14.67 23.83
CA ASN A 630 23.14 14.97 22.81
C ASN A 630 22.81 13.81 21.86
N TYR A 631 23.74 12.88 21.64
CA TYR A 631 23.53 11.70 20.79
C TYR A 631 22.72 10.64 21.54
N GLN A 632 23.06 10.43 22.82
CA GLN A 632 22.31 9.55 23.70
C GLN A 632 20.89 10.08 23.94
N ASP A 633 20.71 11.40 24.06
CA ASP A 633 19.40 12.03 24.14
C ASP A 633 18.56 11.74 22.87
N ALA A 634 19.16 11.79 21.68
CA ALA A 634 18.48 11.48 20.42
C ALA A 634 18.10 9.98 20.31
N ILE A 635 18.94 9.08 20.80
CA ILE A 635 18.61 7.65 20.91
C ILE A 635 17.44 7.46 21.87
N ALA A 636 17.52 8.08 23.05
CA ALA A 636 16.46 8.00 24.05
C ALA A 636 15.12 8.51 23.48
N GLU A 637 15.14 9.62 22.75
CA GLU A 637 14.00 10.18 21.99
C GLU A 637 13.41 9.19 20.97
N CYS A 638 14.22 8.35 20.31
CA CYS A 638 13.73 7.27 19.46
C CYS A 638 12.99 6.21 20.30
N ILE A 639 13.69 5.59 21.26
CA ILE A 639 13.20 4.44 22.04
C ILE A 639 11.92 4.77 22.81
N GLU A 640 11.86 6.00 23.28
CA GLU A 640 10.69 6.68 23.81
C GLU A 640 9.38 6.33 23.04
N GLU A 641 9.38 6.22 21.71
CA GLU A 641 8.18 5.93 20.88
C GLU A 641 7.56 4.56 21.12
N ILE A 642 8.36 3.58 21.55
CA ILE A 642 7.93 2.20 21.80
C ILE A 642 8.04 1.81 23.26
N ARG A 643 8.43 2.76 24.13
CA ARG A 643 8.80 2.50 25.51
C ARG A 643 7.74 1.70 26.28
N TYR A 644 6.50 2.12 26.17
CA TYR A 644 5.37 1.58 26.93
C TYR A 644 4.62 0.49 26.14
N LEU A 645 5.34 -0.27 25.30
CA LEU A 645 4.76 -1.36 24.52
C LEU A 645 5.38 -2.73 24.84
N PHE A 646 6.27 -2.79 25.83
CA PHE A 646 6.98 -3.99 26.25
C PHE A 646 6.81 -4.22 27.75
N LYS A 647 6.61 -5.48 28.14
CA LYS A 647 6.49 -5.94 29.53
C LYS A 647 7.29 -7.21 29.78
N SER A 648 7.57 -7.48 31.05
CA SER A 648 8.10 -8.78 31.48
C SER A 648 7.08 -9.89 31.20
N VAL A 649 7.56 -11.08 30.82
CA VAL A 649 6.75 -12.29 30.66
C VAL A 649 5.92 -12.65 31.90
N ASP A 650 6.32 -12.18 33.08
CA ASP A 650 5.57 -12.36 34.33
C ASP A 650 4.17 -11.71 34.28
N TYR A 651 3.98 -10.68 33.46
CA TYR A 651 2.70 -9.99 33.25
C TYR A 651 1.92 -10.51 32.04
N LYS A 652 2.37 -11.59 31.38
CA LYS A 652 1.71 -12.11 30.16
C LYS A 652 0.26 -12.53 30.36
N TYR A 653 -0.12 -12.86 31.60
CA TYR A 653 -1.49 -13.23 31.94
C TYR A 653 -2.48 -12.09 31.71
N GLU A 654 -2.02 -10.84 31.68
CA GLU A 654 -2.84 -9.66 31.38
C GLU A 654 -3.25 -9.60 29.91
N ASN A 655 -2.44 -10.15 29.01
CA ASN A 655 -2.58 -10.10 27.55
C ASN A 655 -3.14 -8.76 27.04
N GLU A 656 -2.32 -7.72 27.24
CA GLU A 656 -2.73 -6.33 27.29
C GLU A 656 -2.76 -5.67 25.90
N LEU A 657 -3.72 -4.77 25.72
CA LEU A 657 -3.83 -3.82 24.61
C LEU A 657 -3.81 -2.40 25.17
N ARG A 658 -3.29 -1.42 24.42
CA ARG A 658 -3.20 -0.02 24.86
C ARG A 658 -3.61 0.98 23.79
N ILE A 659 -4.17 2.09 24.24
CA ILE A 659 -4.08 3.36 23.52
C ILE A 659 -2.92 4.14 24.11
N LEU A 660 -2.08 4.70 23.25
CA LEU A 660 -1.04 5.63 23.66
C LEU A 660 -1.31 7.01 23.05
N ARG A 661 -1.18 8.04 23.88
CA ARG A 661 -1.28 9.43 23.46
C ARG A 661 -0.13 10.24 24.03
N TYR A 662 0.60 10.89 23.14
CA TYR A 662 1.63 11.85 23.53
C TYR A 662 0.98 13.21 23.79
N ALA A 663 1.30 13.82 24.92
CA ALA A 663 0.95 15.20 25.23
C ALA A 663 2.09 15.85 26.02
N ASN A 664 2.75 16.83 25.39
CA ASN A 664 3.88 17.53 26.00
C ASN A 664 3.46 18.21 27.31
N LEU A 665 4.24 18.01 28.38
CA LEU A 665 4.05 18.58 29.71
C LEU A 665 4.42 20.07 29.76
N ASN A 666 3.70 20.87 28.99
CA ASN A 666 3.83 22.33 28.96
C ASN A 666 2.64 22.98 29.70
N PRO A 667 2.85 23.98 30.58
CA PRO A 667 1.76 24.70 31.24
C PRO A 667 0.67 25.27 30.30
N SER A 668 1.02 25.53 29.04
CA SER A 668 0.10 26.04 28.02
C SER A 668 -0.72 24.94 27.31
N ASN A 669 -0.47 23.66 27.61
CA ASN A 669 -1.16 22.54 26.97
C ASN A 669 -2.59 22.37 27.53
N LYS A 670 -3.59 22.72 26.72
CA LYS A 670 -5.01 22.68 27.09
C LYS A 670 -5.62 21.27 27.08
N GLU A 671 -4.92 20.27 26.55
CA GLU A 671 -5.41 18.89 26.49
C GLU A 671 -5.23 18.15 27.81
N ILE A 672 -4.24 18.55 28.60
CA ILE A 672 -3.91 17.91 29.89
C ILE A 672 -4.84 18.46 30.97
N LYS A 673 -5.50 17.56 31.68
CA LYS A 673 -6.40 17.83 32.81
C LYS A 673 -5.82 17.25 34.10
N ILE A 674 -6.30 17.75 35.24
CA ILE A 674 -5.85 17.33 36.57
C ILE A 674 -7.02 16.72 37.34
N ASP A 675 -6.86 15.45 37.71
CA ASP A 675 -7.76 14.72 38.60
C ASP A 675 -7.33 14.95 40.05
N LYS A 676 -8.23 15.48 40.89
CA LYS A 676 -7.97 15.78 42.30
C LYS A 676 -8.71 14.84 43.25
N THR A 677 -9.45 13.86 42.73
CA THR A 677 -10.32 12.98 43.52
C THR A 677 -9.56 12.12 44.53
N SER A 678 -8.31 11.75 44.22
CA SER A 678 -7.43 10.99 45.11
C SER A 678 -6.72 11.82 46.20
N GLY A 679 -6.98 13.12 46.30
CA GLY A 679 -6.24 14.04 47.19
C GLY A 679 -4.86 14.45 46.67
N VAL A 680 -4.25 13.64 45.80
CA VAL A 680 -3.07 13.99 44.99
C VAL A 680 -3.52 14.31 43.56
N GLY A 681 -2.95 15.36 42.96
CA GLY A 681 -3.25 15.76 41.58
C GLY A 681 -2.63 14.81 40.56
N LYS A 682 -3.46 14.04 39.84
CA LYS A 682 -3.02 13.14 38.77
C LYS A 682 -3.36 13.71 37.40
N LEU A 683 -2.39 13.75 36.50
CA LEU A 683 -2.60 14.21 35.13
C LEU A 683 -3.31 13.16 34.27
N TYR A 684 -4.23 13.60 33.42
CA TYR A 684 -4.87 12.77 32.42
C TYR A 684 -5.23 13.56 31.16
N VAL A 685 -5.43 12.85 30.05
CA VAL A 685 -6.02 13.37 28.81
C VAL A 685 -7.31 12.60 28.52
N GLU A 686 -8.32 13.24 27.96
CA GLU A 686 -9.58 12.57 27.59
C GLU A 686 -9.56 12.05 26.15
N ARG A 687 -10.23 10.92 25.92
CA ARG A 687 -10.57 10.50 24.56
C ARG A 687 -11.41 11.58 23.87
N LYS A 688 -11.24 11.71 22.55
CA LYS A 688 -12.03 12.67 21.75
C LYS A 688 -13.49 12.22 21.67
N ASN A 689 -13.68 10.93 21.38
CA ASN A 689 -14.98 10.28 21.26
C ASN A 689 -15.41 9.62 22.58
N SER A 690 -16.73 9.50 22.77
CA SER A 690 -17.28 8.72 23.89
C SER A 690 -17.05 7.23 23.68
N ILE A 691 -16.87 6.51 24.79
CA ILE A 691 -16.60 5.08 24.73
C ILE A 691 -17.84 4.30 24.29
N GLN A 692 -17.65 3.37 23.34
CA GLN A 692 -18.72 2.49 22.89
C GLN A 692 -18.63 1.17 23.65
N ILE A 693 -19.57 0.96 24.57
CA ILE A 693 -19.65 -0.24 25.41
C ILE A 693 -20.49 -1.28 24.67
N GLY A 694 -19.97 -2.51 24.58
CA GLY A 694 -20.71 -3.66 24.06
C GLY A 694 -21.33 -4.50 25.19
N GLU A 695 -20.57 -4.75 26.27
CA GLU A 695 -21.04 -5.54 27.41
C GLU A 695 -20.49 -4.97 28.74
N VAL A 696 -21.33 -4.93 29.78
CA VAL A 696 -20.92 -4.63 31.16
C VAL A 696 -20.96 -5.90 32.01
N ILE A 697 -19.80 -6.35 32.46
CA ILE A 697 -19.68 -7.50 33.36
C ILE A 697 -19.51 -6.97 34.78
N PHE A 698 -20.50 -7.19 35.64
CA PHE A 698 -20.42 -6.83 37.05
C PHE A 698 -19.58 -7.83 37.82
N GLY A 699 -18.68 -7.34 38.68
CA GLY A 699 -17.84 -8.20 39.50
C GLY A 699 -18.65 -9.11 40.43
N PRO A 700 -18.09 -10.27 40.85
CA PRO A 700 -18.78 -11.20 41.75
C PRO A 700 -19.29 -10.55 43.04
N LYS A 701 -18.55 -9.57 43.59
CA LYS A 701 -18.86 -8.83 44.82
C LYS A 701 -19.56 -7.48 44.54
N PHE A 702 -19.92 -7.17 43.28
CA PHE A 702 -20.60 -5.92 42.95
C PHE A 702 -21.98 -5.84 43.62
N PRO A 703 -22.29 -4.75 44.36
CA PRO A 703 -23.55 -4.59 45.07
C PRO A 703 -24.68 -4.17 44.13
N ASN A 704 -25.83 -4.83 44.22
CA ASN A 704 -27.09 -4.47 43.55
C ASN A 704 -26.95 -4.04 42.07
N PRO A 705 -26.37 -4.88 41.18
CA PRO A 705 -26.23 -4.55 39.76
C PRO A 705 -27.55 -4.17 39.10
N GLU A 706 -28.69 -4.68 39.58
CA GLU A 706 -30.04 -4.35 39.15
C GLU A 706 -30.38 -2.85 39.25
N TYR A 707 -29.66 -2.06 40.06
CA TYR A 707 -29.85 -0.61 40.13
C TYR A 707 -29.19 0.14 38.97
N VAL A 708 -28.23 -0.49 38.27
CA VAL A 708 -27.50 0.10 37.14
C VAL A 708 -28.08 -0.36 35.81
N THR A 709 -28.57 -1.60 35.73
CA THR A 709 -29.06 -2.20 34.47
C THR A 709 -30.17 -1.40 33.73
N PRO A 710 -31.16 -0.76 34.40
CA PRO A 710 -32.17 0.04 33.71
C PRO A 710 -31.57 1.27 33.02
N LEU A 711 -30.55 1.89 33.65
CA LEU A 711 -29.85 3.03 33.08
C LEU A 711 -29.04 2.60 31.84
N LEU A 712 -28.36 1.46 31.89
CA LEU A 712 -27.64 0.92 30.73
C LEU A 712 -28.58 0.70 29.54
N LYS A 713 -29.75 0.08 29.75
CA LYS A 713 -30.75 -0.11 28.68
C LYS A 713 -31.35 1.20 28.16
N LEU A 714 -31.55 2.20 29.02
CA LEU A 714 -32.05 3.51 28.61
C LEU A 714 -31.02 4.24 27.72
N LEU A 715 -29.73 4.07 27.99
CA LEU A 715 -28.65 4.77 27.30
C LEU A 715 -28.24 4.13 25.98
N ASP A 716 -28.29 2.79 25.88
CA ASP A 716 -28.09 2.04 24.65
C ASP A 716 -28.71 0.63 24.80
N GLU A 717 -29.72 0.33 23.99
CA GLU A 717 -30.43 -0.96 24.04
C GLU A 717 -29.53 -2.14 23.68
N ASN A 718 -28.43 -1.89 22.94
CA ASN A 718 -27.48 -2.90 22.48
C ASN A 718 -26.40 -3.24 23.51
N ILE A 719 -26.34 -2.54 24.66
CA ILE A 719 -25.42 -2.92 25.73
C ILE A 719 -25.94 -4.20 26.40
N ASP A 720 -25.13 -5.24 26.33
CA ASP A 720 -25.30 -6.47 27.09
C ASP A 720 -24.78 -6.28 28.52
N TYR A 721 -25.28 -7.08 29.46
CA TYR A 721 -24.75 -7.10 30.82
C TYR A 721 -24.97 -8.43 31.51
N LYS A 722 -24.03 -8.77 32.39
CA LYS A 722 -24.11 -9.96 33.23
C LYS A 722 -23.36 -9.75 34.53
N LYS A 723 -23.62 -10.59 35.53
CA LYS A 723 -22.78 -10.69 36.72
C LYS A 723 -21.81 -11.85 36.54
N SER A 724 -20.53 -11.61 36.84
CA SER A 724 -19.50 -12.64 36.83
C SER A 724 -19.86 -13.80 37.75
N THR A 725 -19.68 -15.02 37.26
CA THR A 725 -19.88 -16.25 38.03
C THR A 725 -18.59 -16.79 38.66
N ILE A 726 -17.48 -16.05 38.54
CA ILE A 726 -16.20 -16.46 39.10
C ILE A 726 -16.30 -16.51 40.62
N LYS A 727 -15.86 -17.64 41.19
CA LYS A 727 -15.78 -17.82 42.64
C LYS A 727 -14.58 -17.03 43.17
N PHE A 728 -14.84 -15.80 43.61
CA PHE A 728 -13.86 -14.93 44.25
C PHE A 728 -14.02 -15.01 45.78
N ARG A 729 -12.97 -15.41 46.49
CA ARG A 729 -13.02 -15.61 47.94
C ARG A 729 -12.78 -14.33 48.73
#